data_AF-A0A9X4BK86-F1
#
_entry.id   AF-A0A9X4BK86-F1
#
_cell.length_a   1.000
_cell.length_b   1.000
_cell.length_c   1.000
_cell.angle_alpha   90.00
_cell.angle_beta   90.00
_cell.angle_gamma   90.00
#
_symmetry.space_group_name_H-M   'P 1'
#
loop_
_entity.id
_entity.type
_entity.pdbx_description
1 polymer ?
#
loop_
_entity_poly.entity_id
_entity_poly.type
_entity_poly.pdbx_seq_one_letter_code
_entity_poly.pdbx_strand_id
1 'polypeptide(L)'
;MDKERVLLVDIGEEIAFDSAWRQNGVQVTNVGRTLRRTSGASLNFGMTRVLRPRDSGKLYARFRIDFLPVSGGLLVGLATPALLPNAGFNIGSEANGWSYAADGFVWNSGTPTGFVASVVGDIIDMAVDLDNGKLWFGRNGVWFGSGNPVTGAAPQFSNLSGPLYLAMSCYSLGAGATVLPDDAELRATCPAGFTPFGNLARIASRGFATSPSDTPASVYYEGCIAADGDPVYDRRVSCVIWDRGQRSSTTLGDLELINVEGTLDYLIDYDCHDVPVRIRRGYLGDAVSAFIDRAAARIERIDISTEERSRVVFADPGAALQRPVPRATFAATVPNTAVANTPQPLALGNVRWAPLTIVDAPNLEYALADSAPFGGIVEVRDQGVVLTPMIGYGPSSRADTLGLRRLTNPAGRQCASLRGACKVVATIVNDDFALWTGDNPNGWTLLNGPETAAVSVSQVGSLARLRSDGSKFIGIQIGALTAGKLYAYELVINSRIAGKVRVTMPGFGDCARADRIGTHRGAFVAAGSGPIALATDAEATDIYVDRFVLQEVQVIERLPDWMTELCITRAGIPADKVDIAGTITALDTAAPVPLAVFSDKALQLADLLKQTLDSFAGWYWWDRFGVLRVGRLSLLNKVNSVATFTDIELHGPIGVELDTAPGLSDTVAALRNYSPHETSEIAGSVQATADAGLLAAEYLIRKTTTNRLAAAYARARGAEPIVSLLTTETAAQTLVNYLATFYAVPRQFFTFSAFVDDADIAATEPGQIVTIKTDRTRRYGLKDGRQVQILGVNSRLLSNLCNFVAIG
;
A
#
# COMPACT_ATOMS: atom_id res chain seq x y z
N MET A 1 -6.92 43.15 -18.35
CA MET A 1 -8.19 42.41 -18.23
C MET A 1 -7.84 41.10 -17.58
N ASP A 2 -8.18 40.93 -16.32
CA ASP A 2 -7.91 39.68 -15.61
C ASP A 2 -8.79 38.60 -16.23
N LYS A 3 -8.19 37.52 -16.74
CA LYS A 3 -8.95 36.40 -17.26
C LYS A 3 -9.72 35.77 -16.10
N GLU A 4 -10.98 35.41 -16.35
CA GLU A 4 -11.81 34.74 -15.34
C GLU A 4 -11.30 33.30 -15.11
N ARG A 5 -11.31 32.83 -13.86
CA ARG A 5 -10.86 31.48 -13.51
C ARG A 5 -11.97 30.45 -13.75
N VAL A 6 -11.57 29.25 -14.17
CA VAL A 6 -12.47 28.12 -14.41
C VAL A 6 -11.92 26.87 -13.72
N LEU A 7 -12.78 26.16 -13.00
CA LEU A 7 -12.54 24.79 -12.57
C LEU A 7 -13.08 23.84 -13.63
N LEU A 8 -12.28 22.83 -14.00
CA LEU A 8 -12.70 21.68 -14.79
C LEU A 8 -12.67 20.45 -13.88
N VAL A 9 -13.74 19.67 -13.91
CA VAL A 9 -13.92 18.44 -13.14
C VAL A 9 -14.23 17.32 -14.11
N ASP A 10 -13.35 16.34 -14.14
CA ASP A 10 -13.55 15.09 -14.85
C ASP A 10 -14.00 14.04 -13.84
N ILE A 11 -15.22 13.52 -13.99
CA ILE A 11 -15.72 12.39 -13.20
C ILE A 11 -15.64 11.13 -14.04
N GLY A 12 -14.86 10.17 -13.57
CA GLY A 12 -14.54 8.93 -14.26
C GLY A 12 -13.33 9.04 -15.16
N GLU A 13 -13.19 8.08 -16.08
CA GLU A 13 -12.05 7.97 -16.97
C GLU A 13 -12.54 7.87 -18.41
N GLU A 14 -11.83 8.53 -19.32
CA GLU A 14 -12.04 8.34 -20.75
C GLU A 14 -11.63 6.91 -21.15
N ILE A 15 -12.25 6.37 -22.22
CA ILE A 15 -11.82 5.08 -22.76
C ILE A 15 -10.36 5.21 -23.22
N ALA A 16 -9.47 4.44 -22.60
CA ALA A 16 -8.05 4.40 -22.96
C ALA A 16 -7.55 2.95 -22.99
N PHE A 17 -6.92 2.57 -24.10
CA PHE A 17 -6.16 1.33 -24.24
C PHE A 17 -4.88 1.38 -23.40
N ASP A 18 -4.57 0.25 -22.78
CA ASP A 18 -3.44 0.09 -21.90
C ASP A 18 -2.14 0.00 -22.73
N SER A 19 -1.30 1.03 -22.56
CA SER A 19 0.00 1.10 -23.24
C SER A 19 1.06 0.17 -22.65
N ALA A 20 0.87 -0.30 -21.42
CA ALA A 20 1.75 -1.27 -20.74
C ALA A 20 1.28 -2.70 -21.01
N TRP A 21 -0.03 -2.94 -21.00
CA TRP A 21 -0.63 -4.22 -21.39
C TRP A 21 -0.85 -4.27 -22.91
N ARG A 22 0.21 -4.57 -23.65
CA ARG A 22 0.15 -4.73 -25.11
C ARG A 22 1.18 -5.73 -25.62
N GLN A 23 0.89 -6.33 -26.77
CA GLN A 23 1.88 -7.12 -27.51
C GLN A 23 2.95 -6.25 -28.17
N ASN A 24 4.11 -6.84 -28.47
CA ASN A 24 5.19 -6.13 -29.17
C ASN A 24 4.78 -5.71 -30.60
N GLY A 25 5.17 -4.49 -30.96
CA GLY A 25 4.99 -3.92 -32.30
C GLY A 25 3.65 -3.23 -32.55
N VAL A 26 2.91 -2.91 -31.49
CA VAL A 26 1.81 -1.94 -31.55
C VAL A 26 2.11 -0.75 -30.67
N GLN A 27 1.61 0.40 -31.08
CA GLN A 27 1.66 1.64 -30.32
C GLN A 27 0.26 2.12 -30.01
N VAL A 28 0.09 2.58 -28.79
CA VAL A 28 -1.12 3.26 -28.33
C VAL A 28 -0.81 4.76 -28.34
N THR A 29 -1.64 5.55 -29.01
CA THR A 29 -1.50 7.01 -29.16
C THR A 29 -2.84 7.71 -28.91
N ASN A 30 -2.91 9.03 -29.09
CA ASN A 30 -4.14 9.83 -28.94
C ASN A 30 -4.78 9.68 -27.54
N VAL A 31 -3.95 9.82 -26.50
CA VAL A 31 -4.34 9.65 -25.08
C VAL A 31 -4.98 8.29 -24.83
N GLY A 32 -4.41 7.23 -25.41
CA GLY A 32 -4.89 5.87 -25.19
C GLY A 32 -5.94 5.40 -26.20
N ARG A 33 -6.50 6.26 -27.05
CA ARG A 33 -7.68 5.89 -27.87
C ARG A 33 -7.35 5.21 -29.20
N THR A 34 -6.13 5.39 -29.71
CA THR A 34 -5.74 4.87 -31.02
C THR A 34 -4.74 3.74 -30.85
N LEU A 35 -5.02 2.58 -31.45
CA LEU A 35 -4.05 1.50 -31.60
C LEU A 35 -3.52 1.48 -33.04
N ARG A 36 -2.19 1.41 -33.19
CA ARG A 36 -1.54 1.30 -34.50
C ARG A 36 -0.46 0.23 -34.51
N ARG A 37 -0.40 -0.56 -35.59
CA ARG A 37 0.70 -1.50 -35.85
C ARG A 37 1.93 -0.76 -36.34
N THR A 38 3.08 -0.91 -35.67
CA THR A 38 4.30 -0.14 -35.97
C THR A 38 5.51 -0.99 -36.32
N SER A 39 5.53 -2.27 -35.94
CA SER A 39 6.59 -3.20 -36.29
C SER A 39 6.13 -4.64 -36.07
N GLY A 40 6.82 -5.64 -36.65
CA GLY A 40 6.52 -7.07 -36.44
C GLY A 40 6.68 -7.90 -37.71
N ALA A 41 7.02 -9.19 -37.54
CA ALA A 41 7.06 -10.15 -38.65
C ALA A 41 5.65 -10.33 -39.25
N SER A 42 5.58 -10.58 -40.56
CA SER A 42 4.37 -10.59 -41.40
C SER A 42 3.34 -11.68 -41.09
N LEU A 43 3.29 -12.23 -39.87
CA LEU A 43 2.44 -13.37 -39.48
C LEU A 43 1.83 -13.30 -38.07
N ASN A 44 2.01 -12.20 -37.30
CA ASN A 44 1.47 -12.11 -35.93
C ASN A 44 0.64 -10.83 -35.70
N PHE A 45 -0.53 -10.99 -35.08
CA PHE A 45 -1.29 -9.88 -34.52
C PHE A 45 -0.54 -9.21 -33.37
N GLY A 46 -0.80 -7.92 -33.21
CA GLY A 46 -0.51 -7.14 -32.02
C GLY A 46 -1.82 -6.67 -31.40
N MET A 47 -2.00 -6.81 -30.09
CA MET A 47 -3.23 -6.44 -29.38
C MET A 47 -2.98 -5.54 -28.17
N THR A 48 -4.04 -4.90 -27.72
CA THR A 48 -4.18 -4.25 -26.42
C THR A 48 -5.65 -4.30 -25.98
N ARG A 49 -5.91 -3.93 -24.73
CA ARG A 49 -7.25 -3.79 -24.14
C ARG A 49 -7.33 -2.52 -23.31
N VAL A 50 -8.53 -2.08 -22.94
CA VAL A 50 -8.72 -0.92 -22.06
C VAL A 50 -8.26 -1.20 -20.63
N LEU A 51 -8.01 -0.14 -19.85
CA LEU A 51 -7.47 -0.26 -18.49
C LEU A 51 -8.38 -1.01 -17.51
N ARG A 52 -9.71 -0.81 -17.61
CA ARG A 52 -10.69 -1.37 -16.67
C ARG A 52 -11.74 -2.21 -17.40
N PRO A 53 -12.09 -3.41 -16.90
CA PRO A 53 -13.17 -4.19 -17.46
C PRO A 53 -14.53 -3.67 -16.97
N ARG A 54 -15.60 -4.17 -17.59
CA ARG A 54 -16.99 -4.00 -17.16
C ARG A 54 -17.61 -5.37 -16.92
N ASP A 55 -18.43 -5.49 -15.89
CA ASP A 55 -19.04 -6.75 -15.46
C ASP A 55 -20.59 -6.73 -15.48
N SER A 56 -21.20 -5.56 -15.72
CA SER A 56 -22.65 -5.36 -15.74
C SER A 56 -23.05 -4.18 -16.64
N GLY A 57 -24.33 -4.11 -16.96
CA GLY A 57 -24.95 -3.00 -17.71
C GLY A 57 -24.98 -3.16 -19.23
N LYS A 58 -25.66 -2.20 -19.87
CA LYS A 58 -25.80 -2.08 -21.33
C LYS A 58 -24.90 -0.97 -21.87
N LEU A 59 -23.88 -1.35 -22.62
CA LEU A 59 -22.76 -0.50 -23.03
C LEU A 59 -22.63 -0.36 -24.54
N TYR A 60 -22.13 0.78 -25.00
CA TYR A 60 -21.99 1.11 -26.42
C TYR A 60 -20.63 1.72 -26.72
N ALA A 61 -19.97 1.27 -27.79
CA ALA A 61 -18.72 1.83 -28.27
C ALA A 61 -18.70 1.90 -29.79
N ARG A 62 -17.94 2.86 -30.32
CA ARG A 62 -17.75 3.05 -31.76
C ARG A 62 -16.26 3.12 -32.09
N PHE A 63 -15.87 2.51 -33.19
CA PHE A 63 -14.48 2.47 -33.65
C PHE A 63 -14.37 3.02 -35.06
N ARG A 64 -13.55 4.04 -35.28
CA ARG A 64 -13.23 4.54 -36.61
C ARG A 64 -11.99 3.82 -37.15
N ILE A 65 -12.09 3.26 -38.34
CA ILE A 65 -10.94 2.67 -39.04
C ILE A 65 -10.07 3.80 -39.59
N ASP A 66 -8.87 4.00 -39.01
CA ASP A 66 -7.95 5.07 -39.42
C ASP A 66 -7.08 4.62 -40.60
N PHE A 67 -6.65 3.35 -40.62
CA PHE A 67 -5.82 2.79 -41.69
C PHE A 67 -5.95 1.27 -41.75
N LEU A 68 -6.14 0.72 -42.95
CA LEU A 68 -6.37 -0.72 -43.17
C LEU A 68 -5.65 -1.22 -44.43
N PRO A 69 -4.40 -1.67 -44.33
CA PRO A 69 -3.61 -2.18 -45.46
C PRO A 69 -4.14 -3.50 -46.03
N VAL A 70 -4.69 -4.37 -45.18
CA VAL A 70 -5.30 -5.65 -45.54
C VAL A 70 -6.63 -5.78 -44.79
N SER A 71 -7.66 -6.33 -45.43
CA SER A 71 -9.03 -6.37 -44.89
C SER A 71 -9.14 -7.09 -43.54
N GLY A 72 -8.48 -8.25 -43.37
CA GLY A 72 -8.41 -8.99 -42.09
C GLY A 72 -7.41 -8.41 -41.09
N GLY A 73 -6.89 -7.20 -41.36
CA GLY A 73 -5.76 -6.62 -40.66
C GLY A 73 -6.09 -5.96 -39.31
N LEU A 74 -7.38 -5.83 -38.98
CA LEU A 74 -7.88 -5.10 -37.82
C LEU A 74 -9.10 -5.80 -37.23
N LEU A 75 -9.08 -6.00 -35.91
CA LEU A 75 -10.18 -6.56 -35.14
C LEU A 75 -10.49 -5.65 -33.96
N VAL A 76 -11.78 -5.46 -33.68
CA VAL A 76 -12.30 -4.73 -32.52
C VAL A 76 -13.28 -5.63 -31.77
N GLY A 77 -13.34 -5.54 -30.44
CA GLY A 77 -14.29 -6.34 -29.68
C GLY A 77 -14.02 -6.38 -28.19
N LEU A 78 -14.33 -7.52 -27.55
CA LEU A 78 -14.25 -7.75 -26.12
C LEU A 78 -13.30 -8.90 -25.77
N ALA A 79 -12.63 -8.80 -24.63
CA ALA A 79 -11.74 -9.83 -24.10
C ALA A 79 -11.90 -10.00 -22.59
N THR A 80 -11.77 -11.22 -22.08
CA THR A 80 -11.72 -11.50 -20.64
C THR A 80 -10.31 -11.23 -20.07
N PRO A 81 -10.13 -11.13 -18.74
CA PRO A 81 -8.82 -11.06 -18.12
C PRO A 81 -7.87 -12.20 -18.51
N ALA A 82 -8.43 -13.37 -18.86
CA ALA A 82 -7.69 -14.59 -19.18
C ALA A 82 -7.02 -14.55 -20.56
N LEU A 83 -7.47 -13.71 -21.49
CA LEU A 83 -6.78 -13.52 -22.76
C LEU A 83 -5.49 -12.73 -22.52
N LEU A 84 -4.33 -13.36 -22.68
CA LEU A 84 -3.01 -12.75 -22.45
C LEU A 84 -2.41 -12.16 -23.75
N PRO A 85 -1.60 -11.09 -23.68
CA PRO A 85 -1.01 -10.44 -24.84
C PRO A 85 0.24 -11.23 -25.31
N ASN A 86 0.04 -12.49 -25.74
CA ASN A 86 1.10 -13.39 -26.19
C ASN A 86 1.20 -13.46 -27.71
N ALA A 87 2.42 -13.56 -28.27
CA ALA A 87 2.61 -13.61 -29.72
C ALA A 87 1.81 -14.76 -30.37
N GLY A 88 1.01 -14.44 -31.39
CA GLY A 88 0.23 -15.41 -32.17
C GLY A 88 -1.28 -15.45 -31.87
N PHE A 89 -1.75 -14.75 -30.83
CA PHE A 89 -3.17 -14.69 -30.48
C PHE A 89 -3.81 -13.35 -30.88
N ASN A 90 -5.08 -13.37 -31.28
CA ASN A 90 -5.93 -12.21 -31.54
C ASN A 90 -7.28 -12.33 -30.83
N ILE A 91 -8.02 -11.22 -30.70
CA ILE A 91 -9.35 -11.27 -30.11
C ILE A 91 -10.25 -12.16 -30.96
N GLY A 92 -10.93 -13.11 -30.33
CA GLY A 92 -11.79 -14.10 -31.01
C GLY A 92 -11.10 -15.39 -31.41
N SER A 93 -9.76 -15.49 -31.31
CA SER A 93 -9.03 -16.74 -31.60
C SER A 93 -9.25 -17.84 -30.54
N GLU A 94 -9.62 -17.45 -29.33
CA GLU A 94 -9.96 -18.34 -28.20
C GLU A 94 -11.36 -18.02 -27.66
N ALA A 95 -11.87 -18.86 -26.75
CA ALA A 95 -13.16 -18.63 -26.09
C ALA A 95 -13.20 -17.33 -25.27
N ASN A 96 -12.03 -16.81 -24.89
CA ASN A 96 -11.84 -15.64 -24.03
C ASN A 96 -11.97 -14.28 -24.75
N GLY A 97 -12.37 -14.27 -26.03
CA GLY A 97 -12.58 -13.03 -26.77
C GLY A 97 -13.66 -13.13 -27.84
N TRP A 98 -14.27 -12.00 -28.14
CA TRP A 98 -15.30 -11.83 -29.16
C TRP A 98 -14.93 -10.63 -30.00
N SER A 99 -14.88 -10.76 -31.32
CA SER A 99 -14.47 -9.65 -32.18
C SER A 99 -15.26 -9.57 -33.47
N TYR A 100 -15.23 -8.39 -34.06
CA TYR A 100 -15.48 -8.14 -35.46
C TYR A 100 -14.15 -7.78 -36.15
N ALA A 101 -13.84 -8.48 -37.22
CA ALA A 101 -12.71 -8.24 -38.09
C ALA A 101 -13.15 -7.41 -39.30
N ALA A 102 -12.31 -6.47 -39.74
CA ALA A 102 -12.66 -5.55 -40.84
C ALA A 102 -12.87 -6.24 -42.20
N ASP A 103 -12.55 -7.52 -42.34
CA ASP A 103 -12.91 -8.37 -43.49
C ASP A 103 -14.38 -8.85 -43.45
N GLY A 104 -15.13 -8.50 -42.42
CA GLY A 104 -16.56 -8.77 -42.30
C GLY A 104 -16.88 -9.98 -41.42
N PHE A 105 -15.88 -10.64 -40.83
CA PHE A 105 -16.13 -11.79 -39.96
C PHE A 105 -16.22 -11.40 -38.49
N VAL A 106 -17.18 -11.98 -37.77
CA VAL A 106 -17.15 -12.00 -36.31
C VAL A 106 -16.54 -13.31 -35.81
N TRP A 107 -15.74 -13.26 -34.74
CA TRP A 107 -14.96 -14.38 -34.23
C TRP A 107 -15.18 -14.60 -32.73
N ASN A 108 -15.36 -15.86 -32.34
CA ASN A 108 -15.20 -16.35 -30.96
C ASN A 108 -14.69 -17.80 -31.01
N SER A 109 -13.73 -18.16 -30.17
CA SER A 109 -13.17 -19.53 -30.12
C SER A 109 -12.68 -20.05 -31.49
N GLY A 110 -12.03 -19.17 -32.27
CA GLY A 110 -11.47 -19.50 -33.58
C GLY A 110 -12.52 -19.78 -34.67
N THR A 111 -13.80 -19.52 -34.39
CA THR A 111 -14.91 -19.81 -35.31
C THR A 111 -15.44 -18.52 -35.94
N PRO A 112 -15.26 -18.31 -37.27
CA PRO A 112 -15.73 -17.12 -37.97
C PRO A 112 -17.19 -17.25 -38.43
N THR A 113 -17.95 -16.15 -38.33
CA THR A 113 -19.27 -15.99 -38.97
C THR A 113 -19.27 -14.73 -39.84
N GLY A 114 -19.67 -14.86 -41.11
CA GLY A 114 -19.54 -13.77 -42.10
C GLY A 114 -20.69 -12.76 -42.10
N PHE A 115 -20.34 -11.49 -42.24
CA PHE A 115 -21.22 -10.32 -42.36
C PHE A 115 -20.64 -9.35 -43.42
N VAL A 116 -20.82 -8.03 -43.22
CA VAL A 116 -20.38 -6.99 -44.17
C VAL A 116 -19.00 -6.51 -43.77
N ALA A 117 -18.03 -6.54 -44.68
CA ALA A 117 -16.67 -6.02 -44.47
C ALA A 117 -16.65 -4.49 -44.28
N SER A 118 -15.58 -3.95 -43.69
CA SER A 118 -15.36 -2.50 -43.50
C SER A 118 -14.08 -2.02 -44.21
N VAL A 119 -14.03 -0.73 -44.51
CA VAL A 119 -12.90 -0.03 -45.14
C VAL A 119 -12.47 1.19 -44.31
N VAL A 120 -11.35 1.81 -44.69
CA VAL A 120 -10.85 3.03 -44.05
C VAL A 120 -11.94 4.12 -44.05
N GLY A 121 -12.12 4.77 -42.89
CA GLY A 121 -13.13 5.80 -42.67
C GLY A 121 -14.47 5.30 -42.14
N ASP A 122 -14.76 3.99 -42.23
CA ASP A 122 -15.98 3.44 -41.63
C ASP A 122 -15.93 3.48 -40.10
N ILE A 123 -17.12 3.58 -39.52
CA ILE A 123 -17.36 3.44 -38.09
C ILE A 123 -17.99 2.08 -37.82
N ILE A 124 -17.36 1.29 -36.96
CA ILE A 124 -17.89 0.04 -36.44
C ILE A 124 -18.64 0.36 -35.15
N ASP A 125 -19.92 0.02 -35.10
CA ASP A 125 -20.78 0.18 -33.93
C ASP A 125 -20.79 -1.11 -33.13
N MET A 126 -20.73 -1.03 -31.81
CA MET A 126 -20.74 -2.20 -30.93
C MET A 126 -21.61 -1.94 -29.71
N ALA A 127 -22.65 -2.75 -29.53
CA ALA A 127 -23.53 -2.71 -28.36
C ALA A 127 -23.38 -4.00 -27.55
N VAL A 128 -23.29 -3.88 -26.23
CA VAL A 128 -23.00 -4.96 -25.29
C VAL A 128 -24.06 -4.92 -24.19
N ASP A 129 -24.72 -6.05 -23.93
CA ASP A 129 -25.62 -6.21 -22.80
C ASP A 129 -24.97 -7.26 -21.89
N LEU A 130 -24.22 -6.79 -20.88
CA LEU A 130 -23.48 -7.67 -19.97
C LEU A 130 -24.43 -8.39 -19.02
N ASP A 131 -25.55 -7.77 -18.67
CA ASP A 131 -26.56 -8.35 -17.79
C ASP A 131 -27.21 -9.60 -18.40
N ASN A 132 -27.38 -9.61 -19.73
CA ASN A 132 -27.95 -10.74 -20.48
C ASN A 132 -26.92 -11.49 -21.34
N GLY A 133 -25.65 -11.13 -21.26
CA GLY A 133 -24.54 -11.78 -21.96
C GLY A 133 -24.57 -11.66 -23.49
N LYS A 134 -25.08 -10.56 -24.06
CA LYS A 134 -25.28 -10.38 -25.52
C LYS A 134 -24.36 -9.32 -26.15
N LEU A 135 -23.97 -9.53 -27.41
CA LEU A 135 -23.13 -8.63 -28.21
C LEU A 135 -23.70 -8.42 -29.61
N TRP A 136 -23.75 -7.16 -30.04
CA TRP A 136 -24.10 -6.75 -31.39
C TRP A 136 -22.98 -5.93 -32.03
N PHE A 137 -22.78 -6.14 -33.33
CA PHE A 137 -21.94 -5.31 -34.17
C PHE A 137 -22.73 -4.67 -35.31
N GLY A 138 -22.32 -3.49 -35.72
CA GLY A 138 -22.87 -2.75 -36.84
C GLY A 138 -21.80 -1.95 -37.58
N ARG A 139 -22.21 -1.36 -38.70
CA ARG A 139 -21.37 -0.46 -39.50
C ARG A 139 -22.16 0.79 -39.86
N ASN A 140 -21.59 1.96 -39.59
CA ASN A 140 -22.15 3.28 -39.93
C ASN A 140 -23.63 3.44 -39.52
N GLY A 141 -23.98 2.97 -38.33
CA GLY A 141 -25.33 3.03 -37.75
C GLY A 141 -26.25 1.87 -38.13
N VAL A 142 -25.81 0.91 -38.95
CA VAL A 142 -26.61 -0.24 -39.39
C VAL A 142 -26.13 -1.52 -38.71
N TRP A 143 -26.99 -2.13 -37.90
CA TRP A 143 -26.72 -3.38 -37.18
C TRP A 143 -26.74 -4.61 -38.10
N PHE A 144 -25.82 -5.54 -37.88
CA PHE A 144 -25.69 -6.74 -38.70
C PHE A 144 -26.81 -7.75 -38.44
N GLY A 145 -27.20 -8.51 -39.48
CA GLY A 145 -28.15 -9.62 -39.37
C GLY A 145 -29.56 -9.22 -38.91
N SER A 146 -29.98 -7.98 -39.20
CA SER A 146 -31.20 -7.38 -38.65
C SER A 146 -31.22 -7.30 -37.11
N GLY A 147 -30.03 -7.24 -36.51
CA GLY A 147 -29.84 -7.04 -35.07
C GLY A 147 -30.51 -5.77 -34.58
N ASN A 148 -31.08 -5.84 -33.37
CA ASN A 148 -31.66 -4.68 -32.72
C ASN A 148 -31.31 -4.72 -31.22
N PRO A 149 -30.26 -4.00 -30.80
CA PRO A 149 -29.83 -3.96 -29.40
C PRO A 149 -30.91 -3.46 -28.44
N VAL A 150 -31.72 -2.47 -28.85
CA VAL A 150 -32.79 -1.88 -28.01
C VAL A 150 -33.82 -2.94 -27.61
N THR A 151 -34.19 -3.82 -28.54
CA THR A 151 -35.14 -4.91 -28.30
C THR A 151 -34.47 -6.23 -27.88
N GLY A 152 -33.14 -6.30 -27.93
CA GLY A 152 -32.37 -7.52 -27.65
C GLY A 152 -32.46 -8.60 -28.74
N ALA A 153 -32.88 -8.26 -29.97
CA ALA A 153 -33.09 -9.20 -31.07
C ALA A 153 -31.82 -9.45 -31.90
N ALA A 154 -31.66 -10.69 -32.38
CA ALA A 154 -30.58 -11.15 -33.27
C ALA A 154 -29.15 -10.69 -32.90
N PRO A 155 -28.67 -10.97 -31.67
CA PRO A 155 -27.27 -10.71 -31.32
C PRO A 155 -26.32 -11.62 -32.10
N GLN A 156 -25.12 -11.12 -32.41
CA GLN A 156 -24.05 -11.95 -32.98
C GLN A 156 -23.50 -12.94 -31.95
N PHE A 157 -23.50 -12.57 -30.67
CA PHE A 157 -23.11 -13.46 -29.58
C PHE A 157 -24.07 -13.35 -28.39
N SER A 158 -24.30 -14.47 -27.70
CA SER A 158 -25.16 -14.57 -26.50
C SER A 158 -24.50 -15.38 -25.37
N ASN A 159 -23.17 -15.51 -25.44
CA ASN A 159 -22.35 -16.30 -24.54
C ASN A 159 -21.27 -15.45 -23.83
N LEU A 160 -21.48 -14.14 -23.71
CA LEU A 160 -20.54 -13.30 -22.95
C LEU A 160 -20.52 -13.73 -21.48
N SER A 161 -19.34 -13.78 -20.88
CA SER A 161 -19.18 -14.20 -19.49
C SER A 161 -18.00 -13.51 -18.80
N GLY A 162 -18.19 -13.15 -17.53
CA GLY A 162 -17.16 -12.55 -16.68
C GLY A 162 -16.91 -11.07 -16.98
N PRO A 163 -15.95 -10.44 -16.29
CA PRO A 163 -15.56 -9.07 -16.57
C PRO A 163 -14.95 -8.98 -17.98
N LEU A 164 -15.38 -7.99 -18.76
CA LEU A 164 -14.99 -7.82 -20.16
C LEU A 164 -14.32 -6.47 -20.41
N TYR A 165 -13.19 -6.52 -21.10
CA TYR A 165 -12.47 -5.35 -21.58
C TYR A 165 -12.81 -5.09 -23.04
N LEU A 166 -13.00 -3.83 -23.41
CA LEU A 166 -12.80 -3.39 -24.79
C LEU A 166 -11.39 -3.72 -25.24
N ALA A 167 -11.25 -4.30 -26.43
CA ALA A 167 -9.97 -4.74 -26.96
C ALA A 167 -9.86 -4.50 -28.47
N MET A 168 -8.62 -4.34 -28.93
CA MET A 168 -8.29 -4.23 -30.34
C MET A 168 -7.08 -5.10 -30.72
N SER A 169 -7.08 -5.65 -31.92
CA SER A 169 -5.94 -6.36 -32.52
C SER A 169 -5.65 -5.83 -33.92
N CYS A 170 -4.38 -5.71 -34.27
CA CYS A 170 -3.92 -5.31 -35.60
C CYS A 170 -2.78 -6.20 -36.10
N TYR A 171 -2.81 -6.55 -37.38
CA TYR A 171 -1.89 -7.51 -38.00
C TYR A 171 -0.84 -6.84 -38.88
N SER A 172 -1.29 -6.17 -39.94
CA SER A 172 -0.41 -5.60 -40.97
C SER A 172 0.19 -4.27 -40.55
N LEU A 173 1.42 -4.00 -40.98
CA LEU A 173 2.12 -2.74 -40.70
C LEU A 173 1.26 -1.52 -41.06
N GLY A 174 1.08 -0.61 -40.11
CA GLY A 174 0.27 0.59 -40.26
C GLY A 174 -1.21 0.42 -39.88
N ALA A 175 -1.77 -0.80 -39.84
CA ALA A 175 -3.17 -1.01 -39.49
C ALA A 175 -3.51 -0.40 -38.14
N GLY A 176 -4.65 0.28 -38.06
CA GLY A 176 -5.07 0.94 -36.84
C GLY A 176 -6.48 1.51 -36.89
N ALA A 177 -7.05 1.67 -35.70
CA ALA A 177 -8.33 2.31 -35.48
C ALA A 177 -8.33 3.08 -34.17
N THR A 178 -9.32 3.96 -34.04
CA THR A 178 -9.54 4.82 -32.90
C THR A 178 -10.91 4.54 -32.31
N VAL A 179 -10.96 4.25 -31.01
CA VAL A 179 -12.24 4.27 -30.28
C VAL A 179 -12.70 5.72 -30.11
N LEU A 180 -13.96 5.99 -30.46
CA LEU A 180 -14.52 7.33 -30.36
C LEU A 180 -14.67 7.74 -28.88
N PRO A 181 -14.46 9.04 -28.55
CA PRO A 181 -14.61 9.52 -27.20
C PRO A 181 -16.06 9.42 -26.72
N ASP A 182 -16.22 9.40 -25.40
CA ASP A 182 -17.50 9.68 -24.77
C ASP A 182 -17.79 11.19 -24.88
N ASP A 183 -18.54 11.55 -25.93
CA ASP A 183 -18.97 12.91 -26.25
C ASP A 183 -20.46 12.96 -26.64
N ALA A 184 -20.97 14.17 -26.88
CA ALA A 184 -22.37 14.38 -27.22
C ALA A 184 -22.80 13.64 -28.51
N GLU A 185 -21.89 13.45 -29.47
CA GLU A 185 -22.16 12.73 -30.72
C GLU A 185 -22.30 11.22 -30.48
N LEU A 186 -21.41 10.63 -29.68
CA LEU A 186 -21.51 9.22 -29.29
C LEU A 186 -22.80 8.98 -28.48
N ARG A 187 -23.13 9.87 -27.55
CA ARG A 187 -24.35 9.78 -26.74
C ARG A 187 -25.62 9.91 -27.57
N ALA A 188 -25.65 10.81 -28.55
CA ALA A 188 -26.80 10.98 -29.46
C ALA A 188 -27.00 9.78 -30.41
N THR A 189 -25.94 9.03 -30.71
CA THR A 189 -26.00 7.83 -31.56
C THR A 189 -26.14 6.52 -30.78
N CYS A 190 -26.19 6.60 -29.45
CA CYS A 190 -26.32 5.45 -28.58
C CYS A 190 -27.72 4.82 -28.71
N PRO A 191 -27.85 3.49 -28.83
CA PRO A 191 -29.15 2.83 -28.78
C PRO A 191 -29.88 3.15 -27.47
N ALA A 192 -31.19 3.37 -27.53
CA ALA A 192 -31.99 3.65 -26.33
C ALA A 192 -31.80 2.57 -25.26
N GLY A 193 -31.50 3.00 -24.03
CA GLY A 193 -31.22 2.12 -22.89
C GLY A 193 -29.79 1.58 -22.81
N PHE A 194 -28.89 2.00 -23.70
CA PHE A 194 -27.45 1.77 -23.61
C PHE A 194 -26.74 3.06 -23.21
N THR A 195 -25.59 2.93 -22.56
CA THR A 195 -24.68 4.05 -22.25
C THR A 195 -23.33 3.85 -22.95
N PRO A 196 -22.54 4.90 -23.20
CA PRO A 196 -21.18 4.74 -23.69
C PRO A 196 -20.34 3.80 -22.81
N PHE A 197 -19.39 3.07 -23.41
CA PHE A 197 -18.49 2.17 -22.67
C PHE A 197 -17.52 2.97 -21.76
N GLY A 198 -17.21 4.20 -22.17
CA GLY A 198 -16.52 5.21 -21.36
C GLY A 198 -17.51 5.95 -20.49
N ASN A 199 -17.07 6.34 -19.29
CA ASN A 199 -17.93 7.04 -18.32
C ASN A 199 -17.21 8.29 -17.83
N LEU A 200 -17.02 9.26 -18.73
CA LEU A 200 -16.34 10.51 -18.40
C LEU A 200 -17.34 11.66 -18.44
N ALA A 201 -17.78 12.14 -17.28
CA ALA A 201 -18.53 13.39 -17.19
C ALA A 201 -17.55 14.56 -17.09
N ARG A 202 -17.75 15.56 -17.96
CA ARG A 202 -16.91 16.76 -18.05
C ARG A 202 -17.70 17.96 -17.58
N ILE A 203 -17.36 18.42 -16.39
CA ILE A 203 -18.08 19.45 -15.64
C ILE A 203 -17.15 20.64 -15.44
N ALA A 204 -17.70 21.85 -15.38
CA ALA A 204 -16.96 23.05 -15.13
C ALA A 204 -17.74 24.08 -14.30
N SER A 205 -17.02 25.03 -13.70
CA SER A 205 -17.65 26.15 -12.98
C SER A 205 -18.35 27.15 -13.90
N ARG A 206 -18.01 27.13 -15.17
CA ARG A 206 -18.62 27.87 -16.28
C ARG A 206 -18.48 27.02 -17.54
N GLY A 207 -19.41 27.14 -18.47
CA GLY A 207 -19.32 26.41 -19.74
C GLY A 207 -17.98 26.68 -20.42
N PHE A 208 -17.27 25.61 -20.77
CA PHE A 208 -15.92 25.70 -21.32
C PHE A 208 -15.77 24.73 -22.48
N ALA A 209 -15.23 25.19 -23.61
CA ALA A 209 -14.94 24.34 -24.77
C ALA A 209 -13.43 24.32 -25.01
N THR A 210 -12.86 23.14 -25.19
CA THR A 210 -11.45 22.99 -25.57
C THR A 210 -11.24 23.43 -27.02
N SER A 211 -10.05 23.94 -27.33
CA SER A 211 -9.74 24.37 -28.69
C SER A 211 -9.62 23.16 -29.65
N PRO A 212 -9.76 23.36 -30.98
CA PRO A 212 -9.51 22.28 -31.96
C PRO A 212 -8.07 21.74 -31.95
N SER A 213 -7.11 22.50 -31.41
CA SER A 213 -5.72 22.08 -31.23
C SER A 213 -5.42 21.47 -29.86
N ASP A 214 -6.38 21.51 -28.93
CA ASP A 214 -6.21 20.94 -27.60
C ASP A 214 -6.32 19.42 -27.65
N THR A 215 -5.96 18.77 -26.54
CA THR A 215 -6.19 17.34 -26.35
C THR A 215 -6.95 17.15 -25.03
N PRO A 216 -8.22 16.70 -25.06
CA PRO A 216 -9.02 16.38 -26.25
C PRO A 216 -9.47 17.64 -27.00
N ALA A 217 -9.59 17.56 -28.32
CA ALA A 217 -9.96 18.69 -29.18
C ALA A 217 -11.48 18.90 -29.23
N SER A 218 -11.92 20.16 -29.24
CA SER A 218 -13.34 20.56 -29.42
C SER A 218 -14.34 19.89 -28.47
N VAL A 219 -13.94 19.66 -27.22
CA VAL A 219 -14.76 19.03 -26.18
C VAL A 219 -15.40 20.10 -25.31
N TYR A 220 -16.70 19.96 -25.03
CA TYR A 220 -17.43 20.84 -24.14
C TYR A 220 -17.45 20.30 -22.70
N TYR A 221 -17.31 21.19 -21.72
CA TYR A 221 -17.50 20.96 -20.29
C TYR A 221 -18.74 21.72 -19.84
N GLU A 222 -19.64 21.02 -19.17
CA GLU A 222 -20.92 21.57 -18.71
C GLU A 222 -20.72 22.53 -17.54
N GLY A 223 -21.21 23.77 -17.69
CA GLY A 223 -21.06 24.84 -16.71
C GLY A 223 -21.99 24.72 -15.51
N CYS A 224 -21.92 23.63 -14.75
CA CYS A 224 -22.91 23.29 -13.73
C CYS A 224 -22.39 23.31 -12.29
N ILE A 225 -21.12 23.62 -11.99
CA ILE A 225 -20.69 23.75 -10.59
C ILE A 225 -21.34 25.00 -9.97
N ALA A 226 -22.05 24.82 -8.85
CA ALA A 226 -22.71 25.92 -8.16
C ALA A 226 -21.69 26.94 -7.65
N ALA A 227 -22.05 28.24 -7.62
CA ALA A 227 -21.15 29.30 -7.14
C ALA A 227 -20.75 29.15 -5.66
N ASP A 228 -21.65 28.57 -4.85
CA ASP A 228 -21.45 28.16 -3.46
C ASP A 228 -20.92 26.72 -3.32
N GLY A 229 -20.79 26.01 -4.44
CA GLY A 229 -20.36 24.61 -4.54
C GLY A 229 -18.86 24.40 -4.73
N ASP A 230 -18.01 25.42 -4.52
CA ASP A 230 -16.56 25.31 -4.59
C ASP A 230 -16.03 24.45 -3.43
N PRO A 231 -15.45 23.26 -3.71
CA PRO A 231 -14.99 22.36 -2.67
C PRO A 231 -13.97 23.02 -1.75
N VAL A 232 -14.20 22.92 -0.45
CA VAL A 232 -13.24 23.37 0.57
C VAL A 232 -12.33 22.23 0.93
N TYR A 233 -11.04 22.44 0.79
CA TYR A 233 -10.02 21.51 1.22
C TYR A 233 -9.38 21.97 2.54
N ASP A 234 -9.77 21.32 3.63
CA ASP A 234 -9.24 21.57 4.98
C ASP A 234 -8.29 20.45 5.37
N ARG A 235 -7.05 20.82 5.70
CA ARG A 235 -6.05 19.94 6.28
C ARG A 235 -5.59 20.56 7.58
N ARG A 236 -5.52 19.75 8.64
CA ARG A 236 -4.93 20.16 9.92
C ARG A 236 -4.12 19.03 10.47
N VAL A 237 -2.94 19.36 10.98
CA VAL A 237 -2.05 18.39 11.60
C VAL A 237 -1.84 18.71 13.06
N SER A 238 -1.63 17.67 13.84
CA SER A 238 -1.35 17.77 15.27
C SER A 238 -0.30 16.73 15.64
N CYS A 239 0.45 17.00 16.69
CA CYS A 239 1.39 16.04 17.27
C CYS A 239 1.22 15.98 18.79
N VAL A 240 1.94 15.03 19.40
CA VAL A 240 1.84 14.65 20.82
C VAL A 240 1.87 15.80 21.83
N ILE A 241 2.41 16.97 21.48
CA ILE A 241 2.60 18.10 22.39
C ILE A 241 1.40 19.05 22.50
N TRP A 242 0.53 19.14 21.49
CA TRP A 242 -0.49 20.21 21.41
C TRP A 242 -1.88 19.80 21.87
N ASP A 243 -2.26 18.54 21.69
CA ASP A 243 -3.47 18.00 22.30
C ASP A 243 -3.36 16.47 22.43
N ARG A 244 -3.80 15.94 23.58
CA ARG A 244 -3.80 14.49 23.88
C ARG A 244 -5.00 13.80 23.20
N GLY A 245 -5.23 14.01 21.90
CA GLY A 245 -6.29 13.28 21.21
C GLY A 245 -6.80 13.82 19.88
N GLN A 246 -6.57 15.09 19.54
CA GLN A 246 -7.00 15.60 18.22
C GLN A 246 -6.11 15.00 17.13
N ARG A 247 -6.68 14.10 16.34
CA ARG A 247 -6.02 13.49 15.18
C ARG A 247 -5.84 14.55 14.10
N SER A 248 -4.79 14.41 13.29
CA SER A 248 -4.73 15.16 12.03
C SER A 248 -6.00 14.89 11.24
N SER A 249 -6.62 15.94 10.72
CA SER A 249 -7.82 15.86 9.91
C SER A 249 -7.51 16.27 8.49
N THR A 250 -8.12 15.60 7.53
CA THR A 250 -8.12 16.03 6.15
C THR A 250 -9.51 15.79 5.61
N THR A 251 -10.13 16.84 5.07
CA THR A 251 -11.47 16.78 4.50
C THR A 251 -11.47 17.55 3.20
N LEU A 252 -11.87 16.88 2.13
CA LEU A 252 -12.27 17.52 0.88
C LEU A 252 -13.79 17.64 0.91
N GLY A 253 -14.30 18.88 0.88
CA GLY A 253 -15.73 19.14 0.83
C GLY A 253 -16.36 18.64 -0.45
N ASP A 254 -17.67 18.40 -0.39
CA ASP A 254 -18.47 17.90 -1.51
C ASP A 254 -18.53 18.90 -2.67
N LEU A 255 -18.83 18.40 -3.86
CA LEU A 255 -19.07 19.22 -5.05
C LEU A 255 -20.58 19.33 -5.30
N GLU A 256 -21.10 20.56 -5.27
CA GLU A 256 -22.52 20.85 -5.59
C GLU A 256 -22.67 21.23 -7.06
N LEU A 257 -23.58 20.54 -7.73
CA LEU A 257 -23.89 20.70 -9.15
C LEU A 257 -25.31 21.22 -9.33
N ILE A 258 -25.49 22.14 -10.26
CA ILE A 258 -26.78 22.66 -10.73
C ILE A 258 -27.30 21.67 -11.78
N ASN A 259 -28.48 21.11 -11.57
CA ASN A 259 -29.10 20.10 -12.44
C ASN A 259 -30.59 20.39 -12.72
N VAL A 260 -30.93 21.65 -12.97
CA VAL A 260 -32.33 22.09 -13.20
C VAL A 260 -32.98 21.39 -14.41
N GLU A 261 -32.19 21.09 -15.43
CA GLU A 261 -32.66 20.49 -16.69
C GLU A 261 -32.59 18.96 -16.71
N GLY A 262 -32.15 18.32 -15.62
CA GLY A 262 -31.99 16.86 -15.52
C GLY A 262 -30.86 16.28 -16.39
N THR A 263 -30.01 17.12 -16.97
CA THR A 263 -28.93 16.70 -17.88
C THR A 263 -27.88 15.83 -17.20
N LEU A 264 -27.78 15.86 -15.87
CA LEU A 264 -26.85 15.06 -15.06
C LEU A 264 -27.52 13.86 -14.37
N ASP A 265 -28.82 13.61 -14.60
CA ASP A 265 -29.55 12.52 -13.92
C ASP A 265 -28.96 11.14 -14.20
N TYR A 266 -28.30 10.97 -15.35
CA TYR A 266 -27.59 9.74 -15.71
C TYR A 266 -26.46 9.38 -14.72
N LEU A 267 -25.97 10.34 -13.93
CA LEU A 267 -24.97 10.08 -12.90
C LEU A 267 -25.57 9.42 -11.65
N ILE A 268 -26.87 9.55 -11.42
CA ILE A 268 -27.58 8.98 -10.27
C ILE A 268 -27.81 7.48 -10.45
N ASP A 269 -28.19 7.06 -11.66
CA ASP A 269 -28.42 5.65 -12.01
C ASP A 269 -27.10 4.86 -12.18
N TYR A 270 -25.95 5.54 -12.09
CA TYR A 270 -24.64 4.96 -12.26
C TYR A 270 -24.05 4.45 -10.95
N ASP A 271 -23.37 3.29 -10.99
CA ASP A 271 -22.52 2.84 -9.89
C ASP A 271 -21.29 3.75 -9.80
N CYS A 272 -21.45 4.83 -9.04
CA CYS A 272 -20.46 5.88 -8.89
C CYS A 272 -19.44 5.58 -7.79
N HIS A 273 -19.57 4.47 -7.07
CA HIS A 273 -18.65 4.15 -5.98
C HIS A 273 -17.23 3.87 -6.52
N ASP A 274 -16.22 4.47 -5.88
CA ASP A 274 -14.81 4.37 -6.25
C ASP A 274 -14.46 4.95 -7.64
N VAL A 275 -15.34 5.78 -8.21
CA VAL A 275 -15.06 6.43 -9.51
C VAL A 275 -14.09 7.60 -9.29
N PRO A 276 -12.98 7.67 -10.04
CA PRO A 276 -11.98 8.72 -9.87
C PRO A 276 -12.52 10.08 -10.33
N VAL A 277 -12.10 11.13 -9.65
CA VAL A 277 -12.41 12.52 -9.98
C VAL A 277 -11.12 13.29 -10.08
N ARG A 278 -10.94 14.03 -11.17
CA ARG A 278 -9.79 14.92 -11.38
C ARG A 278 -10.29 16.35 -11.47
N ILE A 279 -9.73 17.22 -10.64
CA ILE A 279 -10.10 18.63 -10.56
C ILE A 279 -8.92 19.48 -11.02
N ARG A 280 -9.14 20.30 -12.03
CA ARG A 280 -8.15 21.16 -12.68
C ARG A 280 -8.60 22.61 -12.65
N ARG A 281 -7.66 23.55 -12.57
CA ARG A 281 -7.94 24.99 -12.64
C ARG A 281 -7.11 25.64 -13.72
N GLY A 282 -7.72 26.60 -14.41
CA GLY A 282 -7.07 27.46 -15.37
C GLY A 282 -7.89 28.73 -15.56
N TYR A 283 -7.64 29.42 -16.66
CA TYR A 283 -8.39 30.61 -17.03
C TYR A 283 -9.27 30.34 -18.26
N LEU A 284 -10.37 31.08 -18.35
CA LEU A 284 -11.26 31.02 -19.50
C LEU A 284 -10.49 31.39 -20.78
N GLY A 285 -10.61 30.53 -21.80
CA GLY A 285 -9.93 30.69 -23.09
C GLY A 285 -8.47 30.22 -23.12
N ASP A 286 -7.91 29.72 -22.01
CA ASP A 286 -6.62 29.03 -22.04
C ASP A 286 -6.76 27.63 -22.63
N ALA A 287 -5.70 27.14 -23.28
CA ALA A 287 -5.61 25.75 -23.71
C ALA A 287 -5.64 24.81 -22.50
N VAL A 288 -6.25 23.64 -22.64
CA VAL A 288 -6.36 22.65 -21.55
C VAL A 288 -5.00 22.24 -20.97
N SER A 289 -3.92 22.29 -21.77
CA SER A 289 -2.56 22.00 -21.31
C SER A 289 -2.00 23.02 -20.31
N ALA A 290 -2.59 24.22 -20.23
CA ALA A 290 -2.24 25.24 -19.24
C ALA A 290 -3.00 25.07 -17.92
N PHE A 291 -4.02 24.21 -17.87
CA PHE A 291 -4.76 23.92 -16.65
C PHE A 291 -3.90 23.05 -15.72
N ILE A 292 -3.90 23.39 -14.43
CA ILE A 292 -3.10 22.73 -13.40
C ILE A 292 -4.00 21.84 -12.55
N ASP A 293 -3.52 20.64 -12.21
CA ASP A 293 -4.21 19.74 -11.29
C ASP A 293 -4.30 20.35 -9.89
N ARG A 294 -5.52 20.53 -9.40
CA ARG A 294 -5.84 21.10 -8.08
C ARG A 294 -6.08 20.02 -7.06
N ALA A 295 -6.79 18.97 -7.42
CA ALA A 295 -7.10 17.86 -6.54
C ALA A 295 -7.44 16.60 -7.34
N ALA A 296 -7.33 15.46 -6.68
CA ALA A 296 -7.88 14.20 -7.16
C ALA A 296 -8.60 13.51 -6.00
N ALA A 297 -9.78 12.96 -6.29
CA ALA A 297 -10.63 12.30 -5.31
C ALA A 297 -11.28 11.07 -5.94
N ARG A 298 -12.08 10.36 -5.15
CA ARG A 298 -12.96 9.28 -5.61
C ARG A 298 -14.35 9.56 -5.09
N ILE A 299 -15.38 9.14 -5.82
CA ILE A 299 -16.77 9.32 -5.41
C ILE A 299 -17.14 8.21 -4.42
N GLU A 300 -17.79 8.61 -3.32
CA GLU A 300 -18.46 7.68 -2.40
C GLU A 300 -19.90 7.43 -2.88
N ARG A 301 -20.62 8.51 -3.19
CA ARG A 301 -21.97 8.47 -3.74
C ARG A 301 -22.36 9.82 -4.37
N ILE A 302 -23.49 9.83 -5.07
CA ILE A 302 -24.13 11.04 -5.59
C ILE A 302 -25.53 11.14 -4.97
N ASP A 303 -25.81 12.27 -4.33
CA ASP A 303 -27.07 12.57 -3.66
C ASP A 303 -27.87 13.62 -4.46
N ILE A 304 -29.20 13.57 -4.41
CA ILE A 304 -30.06 14.70 -4.81
C ILE A 304 -30.14 15.64 -3.61
N SER A 305 -29.46 16.80 -3.68
CA SER A 305 -29.38 17.74 -2.56
C SER A 305 -30.62 18.61 -2.47
N THR A 306 -31.15 19.06 -3.61
CA THR A 306 -32.44 19.75 -3.76
C THR A 306 -33.09 19.39 -5.09
N GLU A 307 -34.31 19.87 -5.36
CA GLU A 307 -35.00 19.69 -6.66
C GLU A 307 -34.16 20.17 -7.87
N GLU A 308 -33.25 21.12 -7.65
CA GLU A 308 -32.43 21.75 -8.68
C GLU A 308 -30.94 21.36 -8.61
N ARG A 309 -30.54 20.53 -7.63
CA ARG A 309 -29.13 20.29 -7.33
C ARG A 309 -28.81 18.84 -7.03
N SER A 310 -27.63 18.43 -7.49
CA SER A 310 -27.04 17.14 -7.20
C SER A 310 -25.70 17.35 -6.50
N ARG A 311 -25.40 16.52 -5.50
CA ARG A 311 -24.17 16.59 -4.72
C ARG A 311 -23.33 15.36 -4.99
N VAL A 312 -22.09 15.58 -5.40
CA VAL A 312 -21.08 14.54 -5.49
C VAL A 312 -20.32 14.49 -4.16
N VAL A 313 -20.49 13.40 -3.43
CA VAL A 313 -19.82 13.16 -2.15
C VAL A 313 -18.51 12.43 -2.41
N PHE A 314 -17.41 13.00 -1.94
CA PHE A 314 -16.09 12.39 -2.10
C PHE A 314 -15.80 11.41 -0.98
N ALA A 315 -15.20 10.27 -1.33
CA ALA A 315 -14.76 9.26 -0.38
C ALA A 315 -13.63 9.80 0.51
N ASP A 316 -13.72 9.52 1.82
CA ASP A 316 -12.66 9.83 2.77
C ASP A 316 -11.43 8.94 2.50
N PRO A 317 -10.27 9.52 2.12
CA PRO A 317 -9.05 8.74 1.95
C PRO A 317 -8.58 8.07 3.25
N GLY A 318 -8.98 8.60 4.42
CA GLY A 318 -8.69 8.06 5.73
C GLY A 318 -9.53 6.85 6.14
N ALA A 319 -10.55 6.45 5.37
CA ALA A 319 -11.46 5.37 5.73
C ALA A 319 -10.75 4.03 5.97
N ALA A 320 -9.68 3.74 5.20
CA ALA A 320 -8.87 2.54 5.37
C ALA A 320 -8.14 2.52 6.73
N LEU A 321 -7.76 3.68 7.27
CA LEU A 321 -7.05 3.81 8.55
C LEU A 321 -7.95 3.57 9.77
N GLN A 322 -9.27 3.69 9.60
CA GLN A 322 -10.23 3.46 10.69
C GLN A 322 -10.47 1.97 10.96
N ARG A 323 -9.98 1.08 10.08
CA ARG A 323 -10.09 -0.36 10.25
C ARG A 323 -9.01 -0.88 11.24
N PRO A 324 -9.29 -1.96 11.98
CA PRO A 324 -8.25 -2.66 12.73
C PRO A 324 -7.13 -3.13 11.81
N VAL A 325 -5.89 -3.15 12.30
CA VAL A 325 -4.75 -3.71 11.56
C VAL A 325 -5.06 -5.16 11.19
N PRO A 326 -5.09 -5.53 9.89
CA PRO A 326 -5.32 -6.90 9.48
C PRO A 326 -4.20 -7.83 9.96
N ARG A 327 -4.59 -9.00 10.46
CA ARG A 327 -3.72 -10.02 11.05
C ARG A 327 -4.17 -11.39 10.58
N ALA A 328 -3.23 -12.32 10.45
CA ALA A 328 -3.57 -13.72 10.26
C ALA A 328 -4.44 -14.21 11.42
N THR A 329 -5.40 -15.08 11.15
CA THR A 329 -6.25 -15.70 12.19
C THR A 329 -5.75 -17.09 12.52
N PHE A 330 -5.95 -17.52 13.76
CA PHE A 330 -5.79 -18.93 14.10
C PHE A 330 -6.84 -19.76 13.36
N ALA A 331 -6.41 -20.92 12.85
CA ALA A 331 -7.30 -21.85 12.17
C ALA A 331 -8.44 -22.29 13.10
N ALA A 332 -9.63 -22.55 12.53
CA ALA A 332 -10.76 -23.08 13.28
C ALA A 332 -10.46 -24.43 13.97
N THR A 333 -9.47 -25.16 13.46
CA THR A 333 -9.01 -26.47 13.95
C THR A 333 -7.83 -26.39 14.93
N VAL A 334 -7.43 -25.19 15.38
CA VAL A 334 -6.36 -25.05 16.36
C VAL A 334 -6.73 -25.78 17.66
N PRO A 335 -5.81 -26.52 18.31
CA PRO A 335 -6.14 -27.35 19.47
C PRO A 335 -6.77 -26.58 20.64
N ASN A 336 -6.30 -25.37 20.90
CA ASN A 336 -6.92 -24.48 21.88
C ASN A 336 -8.14 -23.76 21.28
N THR A 337 -9.32 -24.30 21.54
CA THR A 337 -10.60 -23.74 21.05
C THR A 337 -10.88 -22.31 21.50
N ALA A 338 -10.26 -21.84 22.59
CA ALA A 338 -10.42 -20.46 23.07
C ALA A 338 -9.80 -19.40 22.14
N VAL A 339 -8.83 -19.79 21.30
CA VAL A 339 -8.18 -18.91 20.32
C VAL A 339 -8.59 -19.23 18.88
N ALA A 340 -9.46 -20.21 18.66
CA ALA A 340 -9.92 -20.57 17.32
C ALA A 340 -10.65 -19.40 16.65
N ASN A 341 -10.31 -19.10 15.39
CA ASN A 341 -10.84 -17.97 14.63
C ASN A 341 -10.56 -16.58 15.23
N THR A 342 -9.68 -16.46 16.22
CA THR A 342 -9.23 -15.15 16.71
C THR A 342 -7.97 -14.71 15.94
N PRO A 343 -7.73 -13.40 15.82
CA PRO A 343 -6.47 -12.90 15.24
C PRO A 343 -5.24 -13.38 16.04
N GLN A 344 -4.16 -13.70 15.33
CA GLN A 344 -2.86 -14.00 15.90
C GLN A 344 -2.21 -12.72 16.46
N PRO A 345 -1.23 -12.84 17.39
CA PRO A 345 -0.55 -11.68 17.95
C PRO A 345 0.23 -10.90 16.89
N LEU A 346 0.06 -9.58 16.86
CA LEU A 346 0.86 -8.68 16.03
C LEU A 346 2.22 -8.50 16.69
N ALA A 347 3.30 -8.69 15.94
CA ALA A 347 4.65 -8.37 16.37
C ALA A 347 5.43 -7.70 15.23
N LEU A 348 5.83 -6.44 15.44
CA LEU A 348 6.67 -5.68 14.51
C LEU A 348 7.87 -5.11 15.26
N GLY A 349 9.02 -5.05 14.56
CA GLY A 349 10.27 -4.60 15.16
C GLY A 349 10.87 -5.56 16.18
N ASN A 350 11.79 -5.06 17.00
CA ASN A 350 12.42 -5.80 18.08
C ASN A 350 11.58 -5.67 19.37
N VAL A 351 10.72 -6.65 19.63
CA VAL A 351 9.76 -6.65 20.73
C VAL A 351 10.40 -7.22 22.00
N ARG A 352 10.21 -6.51 23.13
CA ARG A 352 10.70 -6.93 24.44
C ARG A 352 9.56 -7.52 25.29
N TRP A 353 9.77 -8.76 25.76
CA TRP A 353 8.92 -9.44 26.75
C TRP A 353 7.41 -9.43 26.43
N ALA A 354 7.05 -9.90 25.24
CA ALA A 354 5.67 -10.20 24.87
C ALA A 354 5.12 -11.40 25.67
N PRO A 355 3.82 -11.37 26.03
CA PRO A 355 3.13 -12.54 26.57
C PRO A 355 3.00 -13.64 25.50
N LEU A 356 3.02 -14.90 25.93
CA LEU A 356 2.88 -16.06 25.05
C LEU A 356 1.41 -16.46 24.92
N THR A 357 0.91 -16.61 23.69
CA THR A 357 -0.45 -17.12 23.44
C THR A 357 -0.41 -18.63 23.30
N ILE A 358 -1.05 -19.37 24.20
CA ILE A 358 -1.06 -20.84 24.17
C ILE A 358 -1.97 -21.35 23.03
N VAL A 359 -1.42 -22.19 22.14
CA VAL A 359 -2.16 -22.77 21.00
C VAL A 359 -2.41 -24.27 21.16
N ASP A 360 -1.51 -24.97 21.85
CA ASP A 360 -1.64 -26.40 22.16
C ASP A 360 -0.99 -26.66 23.52
N ALA A 361 -1.83 -26.76 24.56
CA ALA A 361 -1.35 -26.92 25.92
C ALA A 361 -0.66 -28.27 26.17
N PRO A 362 -1.20 -29.44 25.72
CA PRO A 362 -0.52 -30.72 25.85
C PRO A 362 0.87 -30.76 25.21
N ASN A 363 1.07 -30.07 24.07
CA ASN A 363 2.35 -30.03 23.38
C ASN A 363 3.22 -28.82 23.73
N LEU A 364 2.74 -27.95 24.63
CA LEU A 364 3.40 -26.71 25.05
C LEU A 364 3.80 -25.80 23.87
N GLU A 365 2.90 -25.64 22.90
CA GLU A 365 3.08 -24.77 21.73
C GLU A 365 2.45 -23.39 21.97
N TYR A 366 3.18 -22.34 21.60
CA TYR A 366 2.80 -20.95 21.82
C TYR A 366 3.03 -20.10 20.56
N ALA A 367 2.07 -19.22 20.27
CA ALA A 367 2.13 -18.23 19.20
C ALA A 367 2.54 -16.84 19.73
N LEU A 368 3.30 -16.11 18.92
CA LEU A 368 3.84 -14.78 19.25
C LEU A 368 3.82 -13.79 18.07
N ALA A 369 3.59 -14.25 16.85
CA ALA A 369 3.58 -13.40 15.66
C ALA A 369 2.51 -13.89 14.66
N ASP A 370 2.14 -13.02 13.71
CA ASP A 370 1.09 -13.25 12.73
C ASP A 370 1.57 -13.22 11.27
N SER A 371 2.84 -12.92 11.03
CA SER A 371 3.37 -12.75 9.67
C SER A 371 4.73 -13.40 9.49
N ALA A 372 4.85 -14.17 8.42
CA ALA A 372 6.10 -14.71 7.93
C ALA A 372 6.60 -13.86 6.74
N PRO A 373 7.93 -13.68 6.56
CA PRO A 373 9.00 -14.23 7.37
C PRO A 373 9.05 -13.63 8.78
N PHE A 374 9.29 -14.51 9.75
CA PHE A 374 9.34 -14.20 11.17
C PHE A 374 10.80 -14.11 11.63
N GLY A 375 11.17 -13.02 12.31
CA GLY A 375 12.54 -12.76 12.76
C GLY A 375 13.00 -13.58 13.98
N GLY A 376 12.18 -14.51 14.45
CA GLY A 376 12.55 -15.51 15.45
C GLY A 376 12.49 -15.01 16.89
N ILE A 377 12.66 -15.96 17.81
CA ILE A 377 12.73 -15.71 19.25
C ILE A 377 14.16 -15.37 19.64
N VAL A 378 14.31 -14.30 20.44
CA VAL A 378 15.60 -13.84 20.96
C VAL A 378 15.85 -14.39 22.35
N GLU A 379 14.83 -14.36 23.20
CA GLU A 379 14.93 -14.76 24.61
C GLU A 379 13.57 -15.21 25.12
N VAL A 380 13.53 -16.19 26.02
CA VAL A 380 12.32 -16.59 26.75
C VAL A 380 12.63 -16.58 28.23
N ARG A 381 11.70 -16.05 29.03
CA ARG A 381 11.77 -16.06 30.48
C ARG A 381 10.56 -16.76 31.08
N ASP A 382 10.79 -17.45 32.19
CA ASP A 382 9.77 -18.10 33.02
C ASP A 382 9.96 -17.63 34.47
N GLN A 383 8.95 -16.95 35.03
CA GLN A 383 9.04 -16.23 36.30
C GLN A 383 10.26 -15.29 36.39
N GLY A 384 10.64 -14.69 35.26
CA GLY A 384 11.82 -13.82 35.13
C GLY A 384 13.16 -14.54 34.89
N VAL A 385 13.22 -15.87 35.07
CA VAL A 385 14.44 -16.66 34.83
C VAL A 385 14.63 -16.89 33.33
N VAL A 386 15.82 -16.56 32.82
CA VAL A 386 16.17 -16.77 31.40
C VAL A 386 16.32 -18.26 31.10
N LEU A 387 15.60 -18.71 30.07
CA LEU A 387 15.68 -20.09 29.60
C LEU A 387 16.76 -20.24 28.54
N THR A 388 17.46 -21.37 28.55
CA THR A 388 18.45 -21.70 27.53
C THR A 388 17.77 -22.16 26.25
N PRO A 389 18.08 -21.57 25.07
CA PRO A 389 17.59 -22.07 23.78
C PRO A 389 17.95 -23.55 23.57
N MET A 390 17.10 -24.29 22.87
CA MET A 390 17.22 -25.72 22.56
C MET A 390 17.22 -26.69 23.76
N ILE A 391 17.21 -26.18 24.99
CA ILE A 391 17.08 -26.95 26.24
C ILE A 391 15.77 -26.61 26.93
N GLY A 392 15.48 -25.32 27.13
CA GLY A 392 14.23 -24.83 27.73
C GLY A 392 13.14 -24.57 26.69
N TYR A 393 13.50 -24.16 25.47
CA TYR A 393 12.54 -23.90 24.41
C TYR A 393 13.17 -24.12 23.03
N GLY A 394 12.34 -24.36 22.02
CA GLY A 394 12.75 -24.48 20.63
C GLY A 394 11.73 -23.84 19.68
N PRO A 395 11.96 -23.90 18.36
CA PRO A 395 10.96 -23.48 17.38
C PRO A 395 9.68 -24.30 17.56
N SER A 396 8.54 -23.67 17.23
CA SER A 396 7.26 -24.40 17.14
C SER A 396 7.36 -25.49 16.07
N SER A 397 6.68 -26.61 16.27
CA SER A 397 6.60 -27.70 15.29
C SER A 397 5.38 -27.58 14.35
N ARG A 398 4.54 -26.55 14.53
CA ARG A 398 3.28 -26.41 13.79
C ARG A 398 3.42 -25.47 12.59
N ALA A 399 2.79 -25.86 11.48
CA ALA A 399 2.77 -25.06 10.25
C ALA A 399 1.93 -23.78 10.34
N ASP A 400 0.98 -23.70 11.26
CA ASP A 400 0.07 -22.56 11.45
C ASP A 400 0.52 -21.57 12.54
N THR A 401 1.66 -21.84 13.19
CA THR A 401 2.10 -21.13 14.38
C THR A 401 3.46 -20.48 14.14
N LEU A 402 3.54 -19.16 14.35
CA LEU A 402 4.79 -18.42 14.42
C LEU A 402 5.09 -18.09 15.88
N GLY A 403 6.01 -18.85 16.46
CA GLY A 403 6.33 -18.74 17.89
C GLY A 403 7.29 -19.83 18.34
N LEU A 404 6.99 -20.44 19.48
CA LEU A 404 7.89 -21.38 20.14
C LEU A 404 7.16 -22.57 20.75
N ARG A 405 7.94 -23.61 21.01
CA ARG A 405 7.56 -24.73 21.84
C ARG A 405 8.40 -24.75 23.10
N ARG A 406 7.79 -24.96 24.27
CA ARG A 406 8.54 -25.20 25.51
C ARG A 406 9.01 -26.65 25.57
N LEU A 407 10.26 -26.83 26.01
CA LEU A 407 10.89 -28.14 26.20
C LEU A 407 10.94 -28.55 27.68
N THR A 408 10.65 -27.60 28.58
CA THR A 408 10.45 -27.84 30.01
C THR A 408 9.08 -27.31 30.44
N ASN A 409 8.49 -27.89 31.48
CA ASN A 409 7.19 -27.44 31.97
C ASN A 409 7.27 -26.00 32.49
N PRO A 410 6.27 -25.16 32.18
CA PRO A 410 6.14 -23.82 32.74
C PRO A 410 6.10 -23.82 34.28
N ALA A 411 6.83 -22.91 34.91
CA ALA A 411 6.77 -22.70 36.36
C ALA A 411 5.76 -21.60 36.75
N GLY A 412 5.57 -20.60 35.89
CA GLY A 412 4.57 -19.55 36.11
C GLY A 412 4.39 -18.63 34.90
N ARG A 413 4.34 -17.32 35.16
CA ARG A 413 4.20 -16.31 34.10
C ARG A 413 5.42 -16.32 33.19
N GLN A 414 5.17 -16.33 31.89
CA GLN A 414 6.20 -16.36 30.87
C GLN A 414 6.15 -15.12 29.99
N CYS A 415 7.30 -14.74 29.46
CA CYS A 415 7.40 -13.74 28.42
C CYS A 415 8.54 -14.07 27.45
N ALA A 416 8.44 -13.57 26.22
CA ALA A 416 9.46 -13.77 25.20
C ALA A 416 9.83 -12.45 24.54
N SER A 417 11.10 -12.29 24.22
CA SER A 417 11.55 -11.24 23.30
C SER A 417 11.75 -11.86 21.94
N LEU A 418 11.31 -11.14 20.91
CA LEU A 418 11.27 -11.64 19.55
C LEU A 418 11.59 -10.52 18.58
N ARG A 419 12.05 -10.91 17.39
CA ARG A 419 12.05 -10.03 16.23
C ARG A 419 10.80 -10.35 15.43
N GLY A 420 9.96 -9.34 15.21
CA GLY A 420 8.66 -9.47 14.58
C GLY A 420 8.72 -9.78 13.08
N ALA A 421 7.76 -9.26 12.33
CA ALA A 421 7.73 -9.40 10.88
C ALA A 421 9.02 -8.88 10.24
N CYS A 422 9.48 -9.58 9.20
CA CYS A 422 10.65 -9.23 8.44
C CYS A 422 10.33 -9.11 6.94
N LYS A 423 11.06 -8.24 6.25
CA LYS A 423 11.10 -8.24 4.78
C LYS A 423 12.18 -9.21 4.29
N VAL A 424 11.91 -9.88 3.17
CA VAL A 424 12.90 -10.72 2.48
C VAL A 424 13.87 -9.81 1.73
N VAL A 425 15.17 -10.00 1.95
CA VAL A 425 16.24 -9.33 1.19
C VAL A 425 16.70 -10.23 0.04
N ALA A 426 16.95 -11.51 0.33
CA ALA A 426 17.34 -12.49 -0.67
C ALA A 426 16.91 -13.90 -0.25
N THR A 427 16.54 -14.74 -1.21
CA THR A 427 16.37 -16.18 -0.97
C THR A 427 17.70 -16.88 -1.24
N ILE A 428 18.26 -17.53 -0.22
CA ILE A 428 19.56 -18.21 -0.28
C ILE A 428 19.38 -19.67 -0.65
N VAL A 429 18.39 -20.33 -0.04
CA VAL A 429 18.03 -21.72 -0.29
C VAL A 429 16.53 -21.83 -0.40
N ASN A 430 16.05 -22.58 -1.39
CA ASN A 430 14.65 -22.95 -1.55
C ASN A 430 14.62 -24.33 -2.19
N ASP A 431 14.72 -25.36 -1.36
CA ASP A 431 14.85 -26.75 -1.81
C ASP A 431 13.69 -27.58 -1.26
N ASP A 432 13.08 -28.38 -2.14
CA ASP A 432 11.99 -29.31 -1.84
C ASP A 432 12.46 -30.78 -1.90
N PHE A 433 13.75 -31.01 -2.15
CA PHE A 433 14.37 -32.33 -2.24
C PHE A 433 13.66 -33.33 -3.16
N ALA A 434 12.85 -32.82 -4.11
CA ALA A 434 11.89 -33.66 -4.81
C ALA A 434 12.54 -34.68 -5.75
N LEU A 435 13.65 -34.31 -6.39
CA LEU A 435 14.47 -35.15 -7.30
C LEU A 435 15.92 -34.64 -7.34
N TRP A 436 16.91 -35.48 -7.00
CA TRP A 436 18.32 -35.16 -7.20
C TRP A 436 19.05 -36.22 -8.04
N THR A 437 20.08 -35.84 -8.78
CA THR A 437 20.71 -36.71 -9.81
C THR A 437 22.05 -37.30 -9.40
N GLY A 438 22.46 -37.14 -8.13
CA GLY A 438 23.72 -37.67 -7.60
C GLY A 438 23.58 -38.21 -6.18
N ASP A 439 24.71 -38.40 -5.49
CA ASP A 439 24.76 -38.95 -4.13
C ASP A 439 24.17 -38.00 -3.08
N ASN A 440 24.07 -36.70 -3.41
CA ASN A 440 23.59 -35.63 -2.54
C ASN A 440 22.60 -34.73 -3.29
N PRO A 441 21.80 -33.90 -2.57
CA PRO A 441 20.90 -32.95 -3.21
C PRO A 441 21.63 -32.01 -4.16
N ASN A 442 20.96 -31.63 -5.25
CA ASN A 442 21.55 -30.79 -6.29
C ASN A 442 22.02 -29.45 -5.69
N GLY A 443 23.31 -29.13 -5.83
CA GLY A 443 23.91 -27.91 -5.28
C GLY A 443 24.32 -27.99 -3.80
N TRP A 444 24.04 -29.10 -3.13
CA TRP A 444 24.50 -29.37 -1.77
C TRP A 444 25.77 -30.22 -1.78
N THR A 445 26.59 -30.07 -0.74
CA THR A 445 27.79 -30.87 -0.53
C THR A 445 27.72 -31.61 0.80
N LEU A 446 28.39 -32.75 0.89
CA LEU A 446 28.43 -33.54 2.11
C LEU A 446 29.26 -32.84 3.21
N LEU A 447 28.77 -32.91 4.44
CA LEU A 447 29.47 -32.47 5.65
C LEU A 447 30.04 -33.68 6.40
N ASN A 448 31.34 -33.63 6.72
CA ASN A 448 32.09 -34.59 7.55
C ASN A 448 32.35 -36.01 6.99
N GLY A 449 33.06 -36.09 5.85
CA GLY A 449 33.73 -37.33 5.40
C GLY A 449 32.81 -38.38 4.74
N PRO A 450 33.33 -39.55 4.33
CA PRO A 450 32.60 -40.46 3.43
C PRO A 450 31.43 -41.14 4.13
N GLU A 451 30.38 -41.41 3.36
CA GLU A 451 29.17 -42.09 3.80
C GLU A 451 29.41 -43.59 4.09
N THR A 452 28.54 -44.18 4.91
CA THR A 452 28.45 -45.62 5.14
C THR A 452 26.99 -46.05 5.17
N ALA A 453 26.71 -47.36 5.16
CA ALA A 453 25.34 -47.87 5.27
C ALA A 453 24.62 -47.42 6.57
N ALA A 454 25.37 -47.17 7.64
CA ALA A 454 24.82 -46.72 8.93
C ALA A 454 24.76 -45.20 9.05
N VAL A 455 25.53 -44.47 8.24
CA VAL A 455 25.66 -43.01 8.31
C VAL A 455 25.68 -42.42 6.90
N SER A 456 24.54 -41.90 6.45
CA SER A 456 24.34 -41.48 5.06
C SER A 456 23.33 -40.34 4.93
N VAL A 457 23.44 -39.63 3.81
CA VAL A 457 22.42 -38.81 3.20
C VAL A 457 21.87 -39.59 2.02
N SER A 458 20.56 -39.73 1.90
CA SER A 458 19.97 -40.48 0.79
C SER A 458 18.62 -39.91 0.39
N GLN A 459 18.24 -40.12 -0.87
CA GLN A 459 16.90 -39.77 -1.34
C GLN A 459 15.95 -40.95 -1.10
N VAL A 460 14.81 -40.67 -0.47
CA VAL A 460 13.72 -41.65 -0.31
C VAL A 460 12.44 -41.02 -0.83
N GLY A 461 12.05 -41.41 -2.05
CA GLY A 461 10.99 -40.71 -2.78
C GLY A 461 11.41 -39.27 -3.06
N SER A 462 10.58 -38.32 -2.63
CA SER A 462 10.84 -36.87 -2.75
C SER A 462 11.40 -36.25 -1.47
N LEU A 463 12.00 -37.05 -0.58
CA LEU A 463 12.50 -36.62 0.73
C LEU A 463 14.01 -36.83 0.84
N ALA A 464 14.69 -35.89 1.50
CA ALA A 464 16.07 -36.05 1.93
C ALA A 464 16.12 -36.77 3.28
N ARG A 465 16.69 -37.97 3.31
CA ARG A 465 16.90 -38.74 4.54
C ARG A 465 18.30 -38.49 5.09
N LEU A 466 18.37 -38.04 6.33
CA LEU A 466 19.61 -37.90 7.10
C LEU A 466 19.67 -39.01 8.16
N ARG A 467 20.65 -39.91 8.05
CA ARG A 467 20.80 -41.06 8.93
C ARG A 467 22.17 -41.12 9.59
N SER A 468 22.20 -41.37 10.89
CA SER A 468 23.40 -41.76 11.65
C SER A 468 23.02 -42.73 12.76
N ASP A 469 23.90 -43.69 13.08
CA ASP A 469 23.79 -44.57 14.24
C ASP A 469 24.34 -43.95 15.55
N GLY A 470 24.79 -42.69 15.48
CA GLY A 470 25.43 -41.97 16.59
C GLY A 470 26.96 -42.11 16.62
N SER A 471 27.57 -42.90 15.72
CA SER A 471 29.03 -43.07 15.65
C SER A 471 29.75 -41.82 15.13
N LYS A 472 29.09 -41.06 14.25
CA LYS A 472 29.60 -39.80 13.70
C LYS A 472 28.46 -38.92 13.22
N PHE A 473 28.72 -37.63 13.12
CA PHE A 473 27.80 -36.67 12.50
C PHE A 473 27.91 -36.73 10.98
N ILE A 474 26.77 -36.63 10.29
CA ILE A 474 26.71 -36.43 8.84
C ILE A 474 25.68 -35.36 8.51
N GLY A 475 25.85 -34.69 7.39
CA GLY A 475 24.89 -33.69 6.93
C GLY A 475 25.17 -33.23 5.52
N ILE A 476 24.35 -32.29 5.07
CA ILE A 476 24.48 -31.59 3.80
C ILE A 476 24.65 -30.11 4.08
N GLN A 477 25.50 -29.44 3.31
CA GLN A 477 25.76 -28.00 3.44
C GLN A 477 25.66 -27.29 2.09
N ILE A 478 25.19 -26.04 2.13
CA ILE A 478 24.96 -25.20 0.95
C ILE A 478 25.08 -23.72 1.32
N GLY A 479 25.24 -22.87 0.30
CA GLY A 479 25.10 -21.43 0.41
C GLY A 479 26.34 -20.73 0.96
N ALA A 480 26.27 -19.39 0.93
CA ALA A 480 27.31 -18.51 1.44
C ALA A 480 26.65 -17.44 2.32
N LEU A 481 26.54 -17.74 3.60
CA LEU A 481 26.05 -16.79 4.60
C LEU A 481 27.12 -15.73 4.86
N THR A 482 26.68 -14.53 5.20
CA THR A 482 27.53 -13.40 5.56
C THR A 482 27.39 -13.13 7.05
N ALA A 483 28.53 -13.01 7.76
CA ALA A 483 28.56 -12.68 9.17
C ALA A 483 27.73 -11.43 9.50
N GLY A 484 26.99 -11.47 10.60
CA GLY A 484 26.19 -10.35 11.14
C GLY A 484 24.83 -10.15 10.48
N LYS A 485 24.51 -10.85 9.38
CA LYS A 485 23.19 -10.79 8.75
C LYS A 485 22.18 -11.71 9.43
N LEU A 486 20.90 -11.33 9.38
CA LEU A 486 19.78 -12.12 9.91
C LEU A 486 19.23 -13.05 8.83
N TYR A 487 19.09 -14.33 9.16
CA TYR A 487 18.52 -15.33 8.28
C TYR A 487 17.32 -16.00 8.94
N ALA A 488 16.19 -16.04 8.23
CA ALA A 488 15.02 -16.82 8.62
C ALA A 488 15.02 -18.14 7.87
N TYR A 489 14.71 -19.22 8.58
CA TYR A 489 14.60 -20.56 8.00
C TYR A 489 13.21 -21.14 8.19
N GLU A 490 12.82 -21.98 7.23
CA GLU A 490 11.71 -22.91 7.34
C GLU A 490 12.25 -24.31 7.06
N LEU A 491 12.07 -25.23 8.01
CA LEU A 491 12.45 -26.63 7.90
C LEU A 491 11.22 -27.49 8.07
N VAL A 492 10.88 -28.28 7.06
CA VAL A 492 9.73 -29.21 7.09
C VAL A 492 10.25 -30.63 7.26
N ILE A 493 9.89 -31.25 8.38
CA ILE A 493 10.17 -32.65 8.68
C ILE A 493 8.90 -33.45 8.41
N ASN A 494 8.94 -34.33 7.42
CA ASN A 494 7.81 -35.16 7.03
C ASN A 494 7.67 -36.36 7.96
N SER A 495 8.77 -37.08 8.20
CA SER A 495 8.78 -38.24 9.08
C SER A 495 10.06 -38.34 9.89
N ARG A 496 9.96 -38.97 11.06
CA ARG A 496 11.05 -39.16 12.01
C ARG A 496 10.97 -40.55 12.64
N ILE A 497 12.09 -41.26 12.64
CA ILE A 497 12.24 -42.52 13.37
C ILE A 497 12.98 -42.28 14.69
N ALA A 498 14.11 -41.55 14.67
CA ALA A 498 14.91 -41.27 15.86
C ALA A 498 15.75 -39.98 15.73
N GLY A 499 16.30 -39.50 16.85
CA GLY A 499 17.27 -38.40 16.91
C GLY A 499 16.74 -37.02 16.55
N LYS A 500 17.62 -36.09 16.18
CA LYS A 500 17.29 -34.70 15.89
C LYS A 500 18.03 -34.23 14.67
N VAL A 501 17.43 -33.30 13.94
CA VAL A 501 18.11 -32.58 12.86
C VAL A 501 18.49 -31.21 13.36
N ARG A 502 19.70 -30.80 13.02
CA ARG A 502 20.28 -29.52 13.41
C ARG A 502 20.44 -28.66 12.17
N VAL A 503 19.99 -27.42 12.28
CA VAL A 503 20.38 -26.35 11.37
C VAL A 503 21.63 -25.73 11.97
N THR A 504 22.78 -25.86 11.32
CA THR A 504 24.09 -25.51 11.89
C THR A 504 24.94 -24.74 10.90
N MET A 505 25.76 -23.83 11.40
CA MET A 505 26.84 -23.23 10.63
C MET A 505 28.14 -23.97 10.98
N PRO A 506 28.71 -24.77 10.07
CA PRO A 506 29.95 -25.50 10.33
C PRO A 506 31.07 -24.56 10.80
N GLY A 507 31.68 -24.87 11.95
CA GLY A 507 32.69 -24.03 12.59
C GLY A 507 32.16 -22.90 13.48
N PHE A 508 30.85 -22.63 13.48
CA PHE A 508 30.22 -21.55 14.25
C PHE A 508 29.10 -22.02 15.20
N GLY A 509 28.68 -23.28 15.10
CA GLY A 509 27.74 -23.92 16.03
C GLY A 509 26.31 -24.05 15.49
N ASP A 510 25.42 -24.57 16.33
CA ASP A 510 24.03 -24.84 15.99
C ASP A 510 23.18 -23.57 16.01
N CYS A 511 22.37 -23.36 14.98
CA CYS A 511 21.41 -22.27 14.88
C CYS A 511 20.03 -22.69 15.39
N ALA A 512 19.64 -23.94 15.16
CA ALA A 512 18.39 -24.52 15.64
C ALA A 512 18.45 -26.05 15.69
N ARG A 513 17.51 -26.65 16.44
CA ARG A 513 17.28 -28.09 16.47
C ARG A 513 15.80 -28.40 16.34
N ALA A 514 15.49 -29.44 15.58
CA ALA A 514 14.14 -29.95 15.42
C ALA A 514 14.11 -31.46 15.72
N ASP A 515 13.16 -31.85 16.55
CA ASP A 515 13.02 -33.21 17.08
C ASP A 515 11.60 -33.80 16.88
N ARG A 516 10.73 -33.08 16.15
CA ARG A 516 9.36 -33.47 15.86
C ARG A 516 9.03 -33.33 14.38
N ILE A 517 8.08 -34.15 13.94
CA ILE A 517 7.44 -34.01 12.63
C ILE A 517 6.69 -32.68 12.60
N GLY A 518 6.73 -32.00 11.45
CA GLY A 518 6.05 -30.73 11.23
C GLY A 518 6.95 -29.65 10.65
N THR A 519 6.49 -28.41 10.73
CA THR A 519 7.15 -27.23 10.16
C THR A 519 7.79 -26.42 11.27
N HIS A 520 9.11 -26.26 11.19
CA HIS A 520 9.91 -25.51 12.15
C HIS A 520 10.36 -24.21 11.52
N ARG A 521 9.96 -23.09 12.12
CA ARG A 521 10.37 -21.75 11.69
C ARG A 521 11.14 -21.04 12.77
N GLY A 522 12.20 -20.37 12.38
CA GLY A 522 13.00 -19.55 13.28
C GLY A 522 13.95 -18.68 12.50
N ALA A 523 14.78 -17.93 13.23
CA ALA A 523 15.79 -17.10 12.62
C ALA A 523 17.03 -17.02 13.51
N PHE A 524 18.17 -16.73 12.89
CA PHE A 524 19.45 -16.58 13.58
C PHE A 524 20.28 -15.49 12.90
N VAL A 525 21.15 -14.85 13.68
CA VAL A 525 22.17 -13.96 13.14
C VAL A 525 23.39 -14.81 12.83
N ALA A 526 23.90 -14.77 11.61
CA ALA A 526 25.07 -15.54 11.20
C ALA A 526 26.30 -15.10 12.01
N ALA A 527 26.87 -16.01 12.80
CA ALA A 527 28.05 -15.72 13.63
C ALA A 527 29.35 -15.59 12.81
N GLY A 528 29.36 -16.09 11.58
CA GLY A 528 30.49 -16.00 10.65
C GLY A 528 30.02 -16.12 9.20
N SER A 529 30.96 -16.01 8.27
CA SER A 529 30.69 -16.22 6.84
C SER A 529 31.01 -17.65 6.45
N GLY A 530 30.09 -18.34 5.79
CA GLY A 530 30.23 -19.77 5.47
C GLY A 530 28.89 -20.43 5.10
N PRO A 531 28.89 -21.75 4.86
CA PRO A 531 27.67 -22.45 4.47
C PRO A 531 26.71 -22.63 5.65
N ILE A 532 25.43 -22.85 5.32
CA ILE A 532 24.46 -23.43 6.24
C ILE A 532 24.42 -24.94 6.01
N ALA A 533 24.20 -25.72 7.07
CA ALA A 533 24.08 -27.15 6.97
C ALA A 533 22.85 -27.70 7.71
N LEU A 534 22.30 -28.77 7.15
CA LEU A 534 21.38 -29.68 7.83
C LEU A 534 22.17 -30.92 8.21
N ALA A 535 22.30 -31.18 9.50
CA ALA A 535 23.12 -32.28 10.01
C ALA A 535 22.40 -33.10 11.09
N THR A 536 22.77 -34.37 11.20
CA THR A 536 22.35 -35.21 12.33
C THR A 536 22.92 -34.67 13.65
N ASP A 537 22.29 -35.01 14.76
CA ASP A 537 22.85 -34.77 16.10
C ASP A 537 23.83 -35.90 16.51
N ALA A 538 24.38 -35.83 17.73
CA ALA A 538 25.43 -36.74 18.23
C ALA A 538 24.88 -38.14 18.60
N GLU A 539 23.56 -38.28 18.52
CA GLU A 539 22.80 -39.47 18.82
C GLU A 539 22.32 -40.15 17.53
N ALA A 540 21.87 -41.40 17.67
CA ALA A 540 21.25 -42.11 16.56
C ALA A 540 20.07 -41.28 15.99
N THR A 541 20.17 -40.93 14.72
CA THR A 541 19.27 -40.02 14.02
C THR A 541 18.81 -40.65 12.72
N ASP A 542 17.51 -40.59 12.44
CA ASP A 542 16.93 -41.03 11.16
C ASP A 542 15.68 -40.20 10.88
N ILE A 543 15.88 -39.16 10.06
CA ILE A 543 14.92 -38.07 9.80
C ILE A 543 14.78 -37.84 8.30
N TYR A 544 13.56 -37.54 7.87
CA TYR A 544 13.21 -37.28 6.49
C TYR A 544 12.75 -35.82 6.36
N VAL A 545 13.52 -35.04 5.62
CA VAL A 545 13.29 -33.62 5.35
C VAL A 545 12.60 -33.50 4.01
N ASP A 546 11.50 -32.77 4.00
CA ASP A 546 10.69 -32.48 2.82
C ASP A 546 11.09 -31.15 2.18
N ARG A 547 11.37 -30.15 3.02
CA ARG A 547 11.65 -28.80 2.52
C ARG A 547 12.60 -28.06 3.43
N PHE A 548 13.49 -27.30 2.83
CA PHE A 548 14.30 -26.32 3.53
C PHE A 548 14.37 -25.01 2.75
N VAL A 549 13.93 -23.94 3.39
CA VAL A 549 14.02 -22.58 2.87
C VAL A 549 14.90 -21.77 3.81
N LEU A 550 15.83 -21.01 3.25
CA LEU A 550 16.62 -20.03 3.97
C LEU A 550 16.60 -18.70 3.23
N GLN A 551 16.23 -17.64 3.95
CA GLN A 551 16.14 -16.29 3.40
C GLN A 551 16.98 -15.34 4.26
N GLU A 552 17.76 -14.49 3.60
CA GLU A 552 18.27 -13.27 4.21
C GLU A 552 17.09 -12.34 4.43
N VAL A 553 16.89 -11.90 5.68
CA VAL A 553 15.75 -11.07 6.06
C VAL A 553 16.21 -9.86 6.87
N GLN A 554 15.39 -8.81 6.85
CA GLN A 554 15.58 -7.64 7.68
C GLN A 554 14.33 -7.37 8.49
N VAL A 555 14.48 -7.11 9.79
CA VAL A 555 13.36 -6.77 10.67
C VAL A 555 12.72 -5.46 10.21
N ILE A 556 11.39 -5.45 10.13
CA ILE A 556 10.63 -4.24 9.82
C ILE A 556 10.60 -3.37 11.09
N GLU A 557 11.53 -2.43 11.17
CA GLU A 557 11.67 -1.50 12.31
C GLU A 557 11.95 -0.05 11.91
N ARG A 558 12.24 0.20 10.63
CA ARG A 558 12.50 1.53 10.06
C ARG A 558 11.26 2.08 9.39
N LEU A 559 11.07 3.39 9.44
CA LEU A 559 9.81 4.02 9.07
C LEU A 559 9.35 3.68 7.62
N PRO A 560 10.20 3.61 6.58
CA PRO A 560 9.73 3.30 5.22
C PRO A 560 9.18 1.87 5.11
N ASP A 561 9.91 0.89 5.65
CA ASP A 561 9.46 -0.51 5.67
C ASP A 561 8.23 -0.68 6.57
N TRP A 562 8.19 0.05 7.69
CA TRP A 562 7.08 0.06 8.65
C TRP A 562 5.78 0.59 8.02
N MET A 563 5.86 1.71 7.31
CA MET A 563 4.72 2.30 6.60
C MET A 563 4.27 1.41 5.44
N THR A 564 5.22 0.78 4.73
CA THR A 564 4.91 -0.19 3.68
C THR A 564 4.13 -1.38 4.24
N GLU A 565 4.61 -1.97 5.34
CA GLU A 565 3.95 -3.11 5.99
C GLU A 565 2.55 -2.76 6.49
N LEU A 566 2.40 -1.63 7.19
CA LEU A 566 1.13 -1.25 7.79
C LEU A 566 0.10 -0.76 6.76
N CYS A 567 0.49 0.15 5.87
CA CYS A 567 -0.44 0.82 4.97
C CYS A 567 -0.67 0.03 3.67
N ILE A 568 0.39 -0.51 3.07
CA ILE A 568 0.30 -1.17 1.76
C ILE A 568 0.00 -2.66 1.95
N THR A 569 0.88 -3.39 2.64
CA THR A 569 0.77 -4.85 2.78
C THR A 569 -0.49 -5.25 3.56
N ARG A 570 -0.70 -4.64 4.73
CA ARG A 570 -1.80 -5.02 5.64
C ARG A 570 -3.11 -4.31 5.32
N ALA A 571 -3.10 -2.98 5.20
CA ALA A 571 -4.33 -2.22 4.99
C ALA A 571 -4.83 -2.23 3.53
N GLY A 572 -4.00 -2.66 2.57
CA GLY A 572 -4.36 -2.70 1.16
C GLY A 572 -4.46 -1.32 0.50
N ILE A 573 -3.83 -0.29 1.07
CA ILE A 573 -3.78 1.03 0.42
C ILE A 573 -2.85 0.91 -0.79
N PRO A 574 -3.28 1.36 -2.00
CA PRO A 574 -2.43 1.33 -3.18
C PRO A 574 -1.09 2.03 -2.96
N ALA A 575 -0.01 1.44 -3.48
CA ALA A 575 1.35 1.92 -3.22
C ALA A 575 1.60 3.36 -3.71
N ASP A 576 0.92 3.79 -4.78
CA ASP A 576 0.95 5.16 -5.29
C ASP A 576 0.22 6.18 -4.39
N LYS A 577 -0.58 5.69 -3.43
CA LYS A 577 -1.29 6.50 -2.43
C LYS A 577 -0.56 6.59 -1.09
N VAL A 578 0.68 6.12 -1.01
CA VAL A 578 1.56 6.27 0.15
C VAL A 578 2.92 6.80 -0.30
N ASP A 579 3.32 7.98 0.18
CA ASP A 579 4.55 8.66 -0.25
C ASP A 579 5.82 8.08 0.43
N ILE A 580 6.11 6.81 0.15
CA ILE A 580 7.26 6.09 0.72
C ILE A 580 8.58 6.77 0.35
N ALA A 581 8.79 7.07 -0.93
CA ALA A 581 10.05 7.60 -1.45
C ALA A 581 10.28 9.09 -1.15
N GLY A 582 9.21 9.87 -0.94
CA GLY A 582 9.30 11.29 -0.60
C GLY A 582 9.37 11.52 0.90
N THR A 583 8.26 11.98 1.48
CA THR A 583 8.18 12.47 2.87
C THR A 583 8.57 11.42 3.91
N ILE A 584 8.20 10.15 3.70
CA ILE A 584 8.46 9.07 4.66
C ILE A 584 9.97 8.74 4.73
N THR A 585 10.63 8.55 3.60
CA THR A 585 12.08 8.31 3.55
C THR A 585 12.87 9.54 4.01
N ALA A 586 12.41 10.75 3.67
CA ALA A 586 13.04 11.99 4.15
C ALA A 586 12.96 12.11 5.69
N LEU A 587 11.82 11.75 6.30
CA LEU A 587 11.66 11.74 7.75
C LEU A 587 12.57 10.71 8.43
N ASP A 588 12.63 9.48 7.91
CA ASP A 588 13.50 8.41 8.42
C ASP A 588 14.99 8.79 8.30
N THR A 589 15.38 9.46 7.22
CA THR A 589 16.74 9.98 7.05
C THR A 589 17.09 11.04 8.09
N ALA A 590 16.13 11.92 8.41
CA ALA A 590 16.31 12.97 9.41
C ALA A 590 16.24 12.48 10.86
N ALA A 591 15.62 11.32 11.11
CA ALA A 591 15.52 10.67 12.41
C ALA A 591 15.54 9.14 12.26
N PRO A 592 16.72 8.53 12.05
CA PRO A 592 16.84 7.10 11.81
C PRO A 592 16.67 6.34 13.13
N VAL A 593 15.43 5.94 13.44
CA VAL A 593 15.10 5.28 14.72
C VAL A 593 14.43 3.93 14.50
N PRO A 594 14.77 2.92 15.32
CA PRO A 594 14.07 1.63 15.32
C PRO A 594 12.79 1.69 16.15
N LEU A 595 11.72 1.10 15.62
CA LEU A 595 10.39 1.02 16.21
C LEU A 595 10.04 -0.43 16.57
N ALA A 596 9.23 -0.64 17.61
CA ALA A 596 8.63 -1.95 17.87
C ALA A 596 7.23 -1.85 18.50
N VAL A 597 6.34 -2.75 18.07
CA VAL A 597 4.99 -2.89 18.64
C VAL A 597 4.62 -4.35 18.79
N PHE A 598 3.92 -4.66 19.88
CA PHE A 598 3.24 -5.94 20.06
C PHE A 598 1.81 -5.71 20.52
N SER A 599 0.88 -6.50 19.99
CA SER A 599 -0.51 -6.50 20.45
C SER A 599 -1.16 -7.86 20.19
N ASP A 600 -1.68 -8.47 21.25
CA ASP A 600 -2.60 -9.61 21.18
C ASP A 600 -4.04 -9.15 20.85
N LYS A 601 -4.39 -7.92 21.25
CA LYS A 601 -5.70 -7.30 20.99
C LYS A 601 -5.77 -6.60 19.63
N ALA A 602 -7.00 -6.36 19.18
CA ALA A 602 -7.26 -5.56 17.99
C ALA A 602 -6.79 -4.11 18.21
N LEU A 603 -5.98 -3.61 17.30
CA LEU A 603 -5.45 -2.25 17.31
C LEU A 603 -5.94 -1.53 16.04
N GLN A 604 -6.50 -0.33 16.17
CA GLN A 604 -6.84 0.48 15.00
C GLN A 604 -5.57 0.94 14.28
N LEU A 605 -5.57 0.90 12.95
CA LEU A 605 -4.43 1.34 12.17
C LEU A 605 -4.11 2.82 12.39
N ALA A 606 -5.14 3.68 12.46
CA ALA A 606 -4.97 5.10 12.77
C ALA A 606 -4.27 5.36 14.12
N ASP A 607 -4.57 4.56 15.15
CA ASP A 607 -3.93 4.68 16.46
C ASP A 607 -2.48 4.23 16.44
N LEU A 608 -2.17 3.15 15.71
CA LEU A 608 -0.81 2.68 15.54
C LEU A 608 0.04 3.68 14.74
N LEU A 609 -0.51 4.27 13.68
CA LEU A 609 0.17 5.32 12.91
C LEU A 609 0.40 6.57 13.75
N LYS A 610 -0.57 6.94 14.60
CA LYS A 610 -0.38 8.03 15.55
C LYS A 610 0.76 7.73 16.53
N GLN A 611 0.77 6.57 17.18
CA GLN A 611 1.86 6.17 18.09
C GLN A 611 3.22 6.11 17.38
N THR A 612 3.21 5.66 16.12
CA THR A 612 4.40 5.65 15.26
C THR A 612 4.93 7.07 15.10
N LEU A 613 4.11 8.03 14.68
CA LEU A 613 4.56 9.39 14.37
C LEU A 613 4.75 10.28 15.62
N ASP A 614 4.06 9.99 16.72
CA ASP A 614 4.34 10.61 18.02
C ASP A 614 5.80 10.32 18.45
N SER A 615 6.36 9.15 18.06
CA SER A 615 7.77 8.79 18.26
C SER A 615 8.76 9.62 17.43
N PHE A 616 8.27 10.47 16.52
CA PHE A 616 9.05 11.41 15.71
C PHE A 616 8.71 12.88 16.00
N ALA A 617 7.83 13.14 16.99
CA ALA A 617 7.17 14.44 17.16
C ALA A 617 6.49 14.91 15.84
N GLY A 618 5.84 13.97 15.17
CA GLY A 618 5.31 14.13 13.84
C GLY A 618 3.84 13.78 13.69
N TRP A 619 3.41 13.74 12.43
CA TRP A 619 2.02 13.58 12.03
C TRP A 619 1.95 13.00 10.61
N TYR A 620 0.78 12.45 10.28
CA TYR A 620 0.41 12.15 8.90
C TYR A 620 -0.68 13.10 8.44
N TRP A 621 -0.82 13.25 7.13
CA TRP A 621 -1.97 13.88 6.48
C TRP A 621 -2.14 13.30 5.08
N TRP A 622 -3.31 13.51 4.49
CA TRP A 622 -3.54 13.22 3.09
C TRP A 622 -3.31 14.50 2.28
N ASP A 623 -2.59 14.42 1.17
CA ASP A 623 -2.49 15.55 0.26
C ASP A 623 -3.74 15.66 -0.63
N ARG A 624 -3.83 16.74 -1.42
CA ARG A 624 -4.97 17.02 -2.30
C ARG A 624 -5.21 15.97 -3.39
N PHE A 625 -4.30 15.02 -3.57
CA PHE A 625 -4.40 13.92 -4.52
C PHE A 625 -4.71 12.57 -3.84
N GLY A 626 -5.02 12.62 -2.53
CA GLY A 626 -5.31 11.44 -1.72
C GLY A 626 -4.06 10.61 -1.43
N VAL A 627 -2.87 11.22 -1.42
CA VAL A 627 -1.62 10.51 -1.07
C VAL A 627 -1.28 10.76 0.39
N LEU A 628 -1.05 9.69 1.15
CA LEU A 628 -0.63 9.74 2.54
C LEU A 628 0.82 10.23 2.64
N ARG A 629 1.03 11.30 3.40
CA ARG A 629 2.32 11.93 3.67
C ARG A 629 2.56 12.04 5.17
N VAL A 630 3.83 12.20 5.55
CA VAL A 630 4.25 12.38 6.94
C VAL A 630 5.11 13.61 7.12
N GLY A 631 5.10 14.16 8.33
CA GLY A 631 5.85 15.35 8.68
C GLY A 631 6.25 15.31 10.14
N ARG A 632 7.17 16.20 10.51
CA ARG A 632 7.58 16.41 11.89
C ARG A 632 7.63 17.88 12.22
N LEU A 633 7.51 18.19 13.51
CA LEU A 633 7.83 19.51 14.02
C LEU A 633 9.26 19.85 13.61
N SER A 634 9.49 21.00 12.98
CA SER A 634 10.79 21.37 12.44
C SER A 634 11.49 22.41 13.30
N LEU A 635 12.82 22.33 13.43
CA LEU A 635 13.60 23.37 14.08
C LEU A 635 13.67 24.60 13.17
N LEU A 636 12.83 25.59 13.47
CA LEU A 636 12.80 26.86 12.74
C LEU A 636 14.19 27.53 12.74
N ASN A 637 14.53 28.21 11.64
CA ASN A 637 15.83 28.82 11.31
C ASN A 637 16.98 27.85 11.05
N LYS A 638 16.72 26.54 11.03
CA LYS A 638 17.65 25.50 10.53
C LYS A 638 17.27 24.95 9.17
N VAL A 639 16.12 25.38 8.65
CA VAL A 639 15.55 24.97 7.37
C VAL A 639 15.16 26.22 6.60
N ASN A 640 15.40 26.20 5.29
CA ASN A 640 15.05 27.32 4.41
C ASN A 640 13.52 27.40 4.27
N SER A 641 13.00 28.62 4.24
CA SER A 641 11.59 28.84 3.91
C SER A 641 11.35 28.52 2.44
N VAL A 642 10.26 27.82 2.14
CA VAL A 642 9.85 27.51 0.77
C VAL A 642 9.06 28.64 0.12
N ALA A 643 8.46 29.52 0.91
CA ALA A 643 7.75 30.71 0.44
C ALA A 643 7.89 31.87 1.45
N THR A 644 7.69 33.10 0.97
CA THR A 644 7.60 34.30 1.80
C THR A 644 6.31 35.05 1.49
N PHE A 645 5.48 35.25 2.50
CA PHE A 645 4.26 36.04 2.40
C PHE A 645 4.51 37.45 2.89
N THR A 646 4.34 38.42 2.00
CA THR A 646 4.48 39.85 2.26
C THR A 646 3.12 40.54 2.33
N ASP A 647 3.10 41.86 2.51
CA ASP A 647 1.87 42.64 2.48
C ASP A 647 1.13 42.58 1.13
N ILE A 648 1.79 42.11 0.06
CA ILE A 648 1.19 41.87 -1.26
C ILE A 648 0.27 40.65 -1.21
N GLU A 649 0.76 39.53 -0.66
CA GLU A 649 0.02 38.27 -0.63
C GLU A 649 -0.94 38.18 0.57
N LEU A 650 -0.59 38.80 1.70
CA LEU A 650 -1.35 38.71 2.95
C LEU A 650 -2.69 39.44 2.88
N HIS A 651 -3.76 38.75 3.25
CA HIS A 651 -5.11 39.30 3.27
C HIS A 651 -5.69 39.27 4.70
N GLY A 652 -6.25 40.39 5.14
CA GLY A 652 -6.85 40.52 6.48
C GLY A 652 -5.83 40.62 7.63
N PRO A 653 -6.32 40.59 8.89
CA PRO A 653 -5.47 40.65 10.09
C PRO A 653 -4.80 39.30 10.38
N ILE A 654 -3.65 39.35 11.06
CA ILE A 654 -2.94 38.17 11.55
C ILE A 654 -3.30 37.96 13.02
N GLY A 655 -3.87 36.79 13.34
CA GLY A 655 -4.12 36.35 14.70
C GLY A 655 -2.88 35.68 15.30
N VAL A 656 -2.64 35.92 16.59
CA VAL A 656 -1.51 35.33 17.33
C VAL A 656 -2.00 34.78 18.65
N GLU A 657 -1.70 33.52 18.92
CA GLU A 657 -2.00 32.82 20.18
C GLU A 657 -0.70 32.23 20.76
N LEU A 658 -0.57 32.21 22.09
CA LEU A 658 0.59 31.57 22.73
C LEU A 658 0.42 30.05 22.72
N ASP A 659 1.45 29.32 22.31
CA ASP A 659 1.46 27.87 22.46
C ASP A 659 1.63 27.52 23.95
N THR A 660 0.70 26.74 24.48
CA THR A 660 0.82 26.24 25.85
C THR A 660 1.58 24.91 25.88
N ALA A 661 1.52 24.08 24.82
CA ALA A 661 2.08 22.73 24.73
C ALA A 661 1.72 21.79 25.91
N PRO A 662 0.44 21.37 26.05
CA PRO A 662 -0.04 20.59 27.21
C PRO A 662 0.52 19.18 27.30
N GLY A 663 0.90 18.58 26.18
CA GLY A 663 1.53 17.26 26.13
C GLY A 663 3.05 17.29 26.26
N LEU A 664 3.68 18.46 26.40
CA LEU A 664 5.13 18.55 26.51
C LEU A 664 5.62 17.98 27.84
N SER A 665 6.65 17.14 27.76
CA SER A 665 7.36 16.56 28.91
C SER A 665 8.86 16.69 28.72
N ASP A 666 9.61 16.81 29.81
CA ASP A 666 11.07 16.75 29.81
C ASP A 666 11.60 15.31 29.70
N THR A 667 10.71 14.31 29.67
CA THR A 667 11.04 12.89 29.69
C THR A 667 10.31 12.11 28.60
N VAL A 668 11.01 11.19 27.94
CA VAL A 668 10.46 10.22 26.98
C VAL A 668 10.62 8.81 27.54
N ALA A 669 9.56 8.01 27.44
CA ALA A 669 9.56 6.58 27.74
C ALA A 669 9.64 5.75 26.45
N ALA A 670 10.48 4.71 26.47
CA ALA A 670 10.80 3.86 25.33
C ALA A 670 11.04 2.41 25.77
N LEU A 671 11.15 1.51 24.80
CA LEU A 671 11.32 0.07 24.98
C LEU A 671 10.29 -0.52 25.95
N ARG A 672 9.04 -0.63 25.46
CA ARG A 672 7.91 -1.13 26.23
C ARG A 672 8.09 -2.61 26.60
N ASN A 673 7.81 -2.93 27.85
CA ASN A 673 7.57 -4.27 28.36
C ASN A 673 6.10 -4.64 28.12
N TYR A 674 5.86 -5.62 27.25
CA TYR A 674 4.50 -6.04 26.92
C TYR A 674 3.90 -7.05 27.93
N SER A 675 4.70 -7.54 28.87
CA SER A 675 4.25 -8.41 29.96
C SER A 675 4.93 -8.02 31.28
N PRO A 676 4.57 -6.85 31.88
CA PRO A 676 5.02 -6.49 33.21
C PRO A 676 4.63 -7.57 34.22
N HIS A 677 5.59 -7.99 35.03
CA HIS A 677 5.39 -9.01 36.06
C HIS A 677 5.07 -8.34 37.40
N GLU A 678 4.13 -8.91 38.14
CA GLU A 678 3.96 -8.61 39.55
C GLU A 678 5.10 -9.23 40.36
N THR A 679 5.43 -8.66 41.53
CA THR A 679 6.51 -9.18 42.38
C THR A 679 6.30 -10.64 42.78
N SER A 680 5.04 -11.07 42.94
CA SER A 680 4.62 -12.45 43.22
C SER A 680 4.87 -13.43 42.07
N GLU A 681 4.95 -12.93 40.83
CA GLU A 681 5.16 -13.73 39.61
C GLU A 681 6.65 -13.93 39.30
N ILE A 682 7.53 -13.20 39.99
CA ILE A 682 8.99 -13.26 39.83
C ILE A 682 9.55 -14.31 40.79
N ALA A 683 10.36 -15.23 40.27
CA ALA A 683 11.02 -16.26 41.06
C ALA A 683 11.92 -15.66 42.15
N GLY A 684 11.97 -16.28 43.33
CA GLY A 684 12.78 -15.79 44.46
C GLY A 684 14.28 -15.62 44.13
N SER A 685 14.81 -16.42 43.19
CA SER A 685 16.19 -16.28 42.69
C SER A 685 16.45 -14.99 41.90
N VAL A 686 15.40 -14.38 41.33
CA VAL A 686 15.47 -13.15 40.52
C VAL A 686 15.07 -11.91 41.33
N GLN A 687 14.20 -12.06 42.34
CA GLN A 687 13.68 -10.96 43.17
C GLN A 687 14.79 -10.09 43.81
N ALA A 688 15.95 -10.67 44.12
CA ALA A 688 17.09 -9.96 44.71
C ALA A 688 18.06 -9.34 43.69
N THR A 689 17.75 -9.44 42.39
CA THR A 689 18.61 -8.95 41.30
C THR A 689 18.05 -7.68 40.67
N ALA A 690 18.88 -6.97 39.89
CA ALA A 690 18.43 -5.78 39.15
C ALA A 690 17.30 -6.07 38.14
N ASP A 691 17.17 -7.32 37.68
CA ASP A 691 16.15 -7.73 36.72
C ASP A 691 14.73 -7.63 37.28
N ALA A 692 14.53 -7.77 38.60
CA ALA A 692 13.19 -7.74 39.19
C ALA A 692 12.48 -6.39 38.98
N GLY A 693 13.21 -5.28 39.14
CA GLY A 693 12.68 -3.94 38.88
C GLY A 693 12.39 -3.69 37.41
N LEU A 694 13.20 -4.27 36.50
CA LEU A 694 12.99 -4.16 35.05
C LEU A 694 11.76 -4.95 34.60
N LEU A 695 11.57 -6.16 35.13
CA LEU A 695 10.42 -7.02 34.81
C LEU A 695 9.09 -6.43 35.26
N ALA A 696 9.08 -5.66 36.36
CA ALA A 696 7.89 -4.96 36.85
C ALA A 696 7.61 -3.64 36.11
N ALA A 697 8.62 -3.03 35.48
CA ALA A 697 8.46 -1.76 34.77
C ALA A 697 7.75 -1.95 33.42
N GLU A 698 6.79 -1.07 33.10
CA GLU A 698 6.13 -1.05 31.78
C GLU A 698 7.06 -0.51 30.66
N TYR A 699 8.00 0.37 31.01
CA TYR A 699 8.98 0.92 30.06
C TYR A 699 10.37 0.77 30.65
N LEU A 700 11.24 0.06 29.92
CA LEU A 700 12.60 -0.22 30.37
C LEU A 700 13.53 0.98 30.20
N ILE A 701 13.21 1.89 29.27
CA ILE A 701 14.00 3.08 28.99
C ILE A 701 13.18 4.33 29.34
N ARG A 702 13.77 5.20 30.15
CA ARG A 702 13.28 6.55 30.41
C ARG A 702 14.43 7.53 30.26
N LYS A 703 14.29 8.51 29.36
CA LYS A 703 15.32 9.52 29.10
C LYS A 703 14.76 10.91 29.34
N THR A 704 15.44 11.65 30.20
CA THR A 704 15.12 13.03 30.53
C THR A 704 16.13 13.95 29.85
N THR A 705 15.66 15.08 29.32
CA THR A 705 16.54 16.06 28.69
C THR A 705 17.28 16.91 29.74
N THR A 706 18.52 17.27 29.44
CA THR A 706 19.26 18.30 30.19
C THR A 706 19.17 19.68 29.52
N ASN A 707 18.57 19.76 28.32
CA ASN A 707 18.41 21.00 27.59
C ASN A 707 17.41 21.92 28.30
N ARG A 708 17.69 23.22 28.27
CA ARG A 708 16.83 24.23 28.91
C ARG A 708 15.54 24.43 28.12
N LEU A 709 14.41 24.18 28.77
CA LEU A 709 13.09 24.64 28.34
C LEU A 709 12.87 26.11 28.71
N ALA A 710 12.11 26.83 27.89
CA ALA A 710 11.67 28.19 28.21
C ALA A 710 10.82 28.19 29.50
N ALA A 711 10.86 29.29 30.25
CA ALA A 711 10.11 29.42 31.51
C ALA A 711 8.58 29.24 31.32
N ALA A 712 8.06 29.55 30.14
CA ALA A 712 6.65 29.33 29.77
C ALA A 712 6.23 27.85 29.86
N TYR A 713 7.19 26.91 29.74
CA TYR A 713 6.93 25.46 29.75
C TYR A 713 7.42 24.80 31.03
N ALA A 714 7.49 25.53 32.15
CA ALA A 714 7.93 24.98 33.43
C ALA A 714 7.14 23.72 33.85
N ARG A 715 5.87 23.61 33.43
CA ARG A 715 5.01 22.44 33.67
C ARG A 715 5.51 21.14 33.08
N ALA A 716 6.36 21.19 32.04
CA ALA A 716 6.89 19.99 31.41
C ALA A 716 7.91 19.27 32.30
N ARG A 717 8.47 19.95 33.30
CA ARG A 717 9.43 19.33 34.23
C ARG A 717 8.71 18.39 35.18
N GLY A 718 9.09 17.11 35.12
CA GLY A 718 8.43 16.06 35.91
C GLY A 718 6.99 15.75 35.47
N ALA A 719 6.58 16.21 34.28
CA ALA A 719 5.32 15.80 33.67
C ALA A 719 5.36 14.31 33.30
N GLU A 720 4.19 13.72 33.03
CA GLU A 720 4.11 12.35 32.52
C GLU A 720 5.00 12.19 31.28
N PRO A 721 5.81 11.12 31.19
CA PRO A 721 6.68 10.91 30.04
C PRO A 721 5.89 10.77 28.74
N ILE A 722 6.44 11.30 27.66
CA ILE A 722 5.94 11.02 26.32
C ILE A 722 6.21 9.54 26.01
N VAL A 723 5.14 8.78 25.75
CA VAL A 723 5.23 7.37 25.37
C VAL A 723 5.63 7.27 23.90
N SER A 724 6.59 6.39 23.60
CA SER A 724 7.08 6.17 22.24
C SER A 724 7.23 4.67 21.92
N LEU A 725 7.28 4.35 20.62
CA LEU A 725 7.57 3.01 20.11
C LEU A 725 9.08 2.76 19.91
N LEU A 726 9.93 3.70 20.34
CA LEU A 726 11.38 3.63 20.19
C LEU A 726 11.95 2.45 21.00
N THR A 727 12.98 1.78 20.48
CA THR A 727 13.58 0.61 21.16
C THR A 727 14.96 0.86 21.75
N THR A 728 15.59 2.01 21.47
CA THR A 728 16.96 2.30 21.91
C THR A 728 17.06 3.57 22.75
N GLU A 729 18.03 3.58 23.66
CA GLU A 729 18.31 4.72 24.54
C GLU A 729 18.68 5.99 23.76
N THR A 730 19.51 5.83 22.73
CA THR A 730 19.96 6.92 21.87
C THR A 730 18.81 7.57 21.11
N ALA A 731 17.85 6.77 20.61
CA ALA A 731 16.68 7.29 19.93
C ALA A 731 15.80 8.10 20.89
N ALA A 732 15.51 7.56 22.07
CA ALA A 732 14.71 8.24 23.09
C ALA A 732 15.36 9.56 23.55
N GLN A 733 16.68 9.56 23.75
CA GLN A 733 17.43 10.78 24.11
C GLN A 733 17.41 11.81 22.99
N THR A 734 17.53 11.38 21.73
CA THR A 734 17.46 12.26 20.56
C THR A 734 16.10 12.94 20.46
N LEU A 735 15.00 12.20 20.63
CA LEU A 735 13.65 12.76 20.58
C LEU A 735 13.40 13.81 21.67
N VAL A 736 13.73 13.50 22.92
CA VAL A 736 13.48 14.44 24.04
C VAL A 736 14.35 15.70 23.92
N ASN A 737 15.60 15.57 23.49
CA ASN A 737 16.48 16.71 23.24
C ASN A 737 16.01 17.55 22.05
N TYR A 738 15.43 16.92 21.03
CA TYR A 738 14.85 17.60 19.88
C TYR A 738 13.68 18.50 20.29
N LEU A 739 12.71 17.94 21.02
CA LEU A 739 11.58 18.69 21.56
C LEU A 739 12.04 19.82 22.48
N ALA A 740 13.00 19.55 23.37
CA ALA A 740 13.53 20.56 24.26
C ALA A 740 14.25 21.71 23.53
N THR A 741 14.93 21.39 22.42
CA THR A 741 15.55 22.40 21.55
C THR A 741 14.50 23.26 20.87
N PHE A 742 13.41 22.66 20.38
CA PHE A 742 12.30 23.41 19.81
C PHE A 742 11.65 24.33 20.85
N TYR A 743 11.46 23.86 22.09
CA TYR A 743 10.82 24.62 23.18
C TYR A 743 11.78 25.38 24.09
N ALA A 744 13.02 25.60 23.65
CA ALA A 744 13.97 26.47 24.34
C ALA A 744 13.52 27.95 24.35
N VAL A 745 12.60 28.32 23.45
CA VAL A 745 11.94 29.63 23.38
C VAL A 745 10.41 29.46 23.38
N PRO A 746 9.64 30.43 23.92
CA PRO A 746 8.18 30.42 23.81
C PRO A 746 7.72 30.43 22.35
N ARG A 747 6.68 29.65 22.04
CA ARG A 747 6.15 29.44 20.69
C ARG A 747 4.77 30.05 20.56
N GLN A 748 4.41 30.37 19.34
CA GLN A 748 3.16 31.09 19.04
C GLN A 748 2.49 30.47 17.83
N PHE A 749 1.17 30.32 17.89
CA PHE A 749 0.36 30.00 16.73
C PHE A 749 -0.01 31.29 16.00
N PHE A 750 0.13 31.26 14.68
CA PHE A 750 -0.22 32.32 13.76
C PHE A 750 -1.40 31.86 12.90
N THR A 751 -2.43 32.68 12.83
CA THR A 751 -3.56 32.49 11.91
C THR A 751 -3.58 33.65 10.92
N PHE A 752 -3.55 33.35 9.63
CA PHE A 752 -3.50 34.36 8.58
C PHE A 752 -4.11 33.85 7.27
N SER A 753 -4.55 34.77 6.42
CA SER A 753 -4.98 34.45 5.06
C SER A 753 -3.98 35.01 4.06
N ALA A 754 -3.71 34.28 2.98
CA ALA A 754 -2.87 34.76 1.90
C ALA A 754 -3.37 34.28 0.54
N PHE A 755 -3.15 35.09 -0.49
CA PHE A 755 -3.30 34.67 -1.87
C PHE A 755 -2.07 33.87 -2.29
N VAL A 756 -2.30 32.64 -2.76
CA VAL A 756 -1.23 31.72 -3.17
C VAL A 756 -1.31 31.46 -4.67
N ASP A 757 -0.21 31.69 -5.36
CA ASP A 757 -0.12 31.42 -6.80
C ASP A 757 -0.13 29.92 -7.09
N ASP A 758 -0.63 29.56 -8.28
CA ASP A 758 -0.83 28.16 -8.69
C ASP A 758 0.46 27.34 -8.62
N ALA A 759 1.60 27.96 -8.93
CA ALA A 759 2.92 27.35 -8.87
C ALA A 759 3.37 27.00 -7.43
N ASP A 760 2.93 27.76 -6.43
CA ASP A 760 3.40 27.66 -5.04
C ASP A 760 2.46 26.83 -4.15
N ILE A 761 1.35 26.33 -4.70
CA ILE A 761 0.36 25.60 -3.91
C ILE A 761 0.92 24.26 -3.40
N ALA A 762 1.87 23.63 -4.09
CA ALA A 762 2.60 22.48 -3.54
C ALA A 762 3.50 22.86 -2.35
N ALA A 763 4.05 24.08 -2.35
CA ALA A 763 4.96 24.59 -1.32
C ALA A 763 4.23 25.12 -0.06
N THR A 764 2.90 25.09 -0.03
CA THR A 764 2.09 25.64 1.07
C THR A 764 1.27 24.56 1.80
N GLU A 765 1.67 23.30 1.68
CA GLU A 765 1.11 22.16 2.40
C GLU A 765 1.51 22.13 3.89
N PRO A 766 0.78 21.39 4.76
CA PRO A 766 1.21 21.15 6.13
C PRO A 766 2.65 20.62 6.23
N GLY A 767 3.38 21.12 7.23
CA GLY A 767 4.78 20.82 7.49
C GLY A 767 5.79 21.69 6.74
N GLN A 768 5.37 22.44 5.73
CA GLN A 768 6.24 23.39 5.03
C GLN A 768 6.58 24.59 5.91
N ILE A 769 7.78 25.13 5.73
CA ILE A 769 8.24 26.32 6.47
C ILE A 769 8.15 27.53 5.55
N VAL A 770 7.47 28.57 6.01
CA VAL A 770 7.28 29.81 5.27
C VAL A 770 7.71 31.00 6.12
N THR A 771 8.04 32.11 5.48
CA THR A 771 8.32 33.37 6.17
C THR A 771 7.11 34.28 6.07
N ILE A 772 6.63 34.81 7.20
CA ILE A 772 5.65 35.90 7.22
C ILE A 772 6.41 37.21 7.43
N LYS A 773 6.24 38.16 6.50
CA LYS A 773 6.82 39.50 6.61
C LYS A 773 5.76 40.57 6.38
N THR A 774 5.48 41.40 7.37
CA THR A 774 4.49 42.49 7.20
C THR A 774 4.94 43.78 7.88
N ASP A 775 4.76 44.90 7.18
CA ASP A 775 4.98 46.23 7.73
C ASP A 775 3.74 46.76 8.49
N ARG A 776 2.59 46.03 8.43
CA ARG A 776 1.35 46.39 9.14
C ARG A 776 1.50 46.38 10.66
N THR A 777 2.47 45.64 11.21
CA THR A 777 2.71 45.57 12.65
C THR A 777 4.19 45.37 12.98
N ARG A 778 4.64 46.00 14.07
CA ARG A 778 5.98 45.75 14.65
C ARG A 778 5.95 44.67 15.74
N ARG A 779 4.78 44.14 16.09
CA ARG A 779 4.64 43.11 17.13
C ARG A 779 5.09 41.75 16.60
N TYR A 780 5.52 40.88 17.50
CA TYR A 780 5.85 39.47 17.24
C TYR A 780 6.97 39.20 16.22
N GLY A 781 7.78 40.22 15.89
CA GLY A 781 8.92 40.08 14.98
C GLY A 781 8.55 39.93 13.50
N LEU A 782 7.31 40.25 13.13
CA LEU A 782 6.83 40.05 11.75
C LEU A 782 7.43 41.03 10.74
N LYS A 783 7.93 42.19 11.18
CA LYS A 783 8.54 43.17 10.27
C LYS A 783 9.85 42.67 9.64
N ASP A 784 10.66 41.99 10.44
CA ASP A 784 11.98 41.51 10.01
C ASP A 784 11.89 40.18 9.24
N GLY A 785 10.68 39.61 9.14
CA GLY A 785 10.41 38.29 8.58
C GLY A 785 10.54 37.21 9.64
N ARG A 786 9.43 36.52 9.93
CA ARG A 786 9.39 35.42 10.90
C ARG A 786 9.12 34.10 10.19
N GLN A 787 10.00 33.12 10.40
CA GLN A 787 9.75 31.75 9.95
C GLN A 787 8.67 31.10 10.81
N VAL A 788 7.72 30.45 10.14
CA VAL A 788 6.66 29.65 10.74
C VAL A 788 6.51 28.34 9.98
N GLN A 789 6.13 27.27 10.66
CA GLN A 789 5.79 25.99 10.04
C GLN A 789 4.26 25.89 9.90
N ILE A 790 3.78 25.62 8.69
CA ILE A 790 2.36 25.44 8.40
C ILE A 790 1.87 24.16 9.08
N LEU A 791 0.78 24.26 9.83
CA LEU A 791 0.11 23.13 10.51
C LEU A 791 -1.28 22.87 9.94
N GLY A 792 -1.95 23.91 9.46
CA GLY A 792 -3.27 23.78 8.86
C GLY A 792 -3.41 24.68 7.65
N VAL A 793 -4.14 24.18 6.66
CA VAL A 793 -4.46 24.89 5.43
C VAL A 793 -5.91 24.62 5.08
N ASN A 794 -6.69 25.69 5.04
CA ASN A 794 -8.04 25.69 4.50
C ASN A 794 -8.04 26.46 3.18
N SER A 795 -8.24 25.76 2.08
CA SER A 795 -8.17 26.33 0.74
C SER A 795 -9.39 25.94 -0.07
N ARG A 796 -9.93 26.89 -0.82
CA ARG A 796 -10.92 26.62 -1.86
C ARG A 796 -10.24 26.23 -3.17
N LEU A 797 -10.90 25.42 -4.01
CA LEU A 797 -10.27 24.94 -5.24
C LEU A 797 -10.28 26.00 -6.35
N LEU A 798 -11.34 26.81 -6.45
CA LEU A 798 -11.45 27.90 -7.42
C LEU A 798 -10.64 29.13 -7.00
N SER A 799 -10.74 29.51 -5.71
CA SER A 799 -10.02 30.65 -5.16
C SER A 799 -8.53 30.38 -4.95
N ASN A 800 -7.72 31.44 -4.99
CA ASN A 800 -6.32 31.40 -4.55
C ASN A 800 -6.16 31.84 -3.09
N LEU A 801 -7.23 32.33 -2.45
CA LEU A 801 -7.20 32.67 -1.03
C LEU A 801 -7.15 31.40 -0.19
N CYS A 802 -6.10 31.26 0.59
CA CYS A 802 -5.91 30.17 1.54
C CYS A 802 -5.83 30.73 2.96
N ASN A 803 -6.44 30.04 3.92
CA ASN A 803 -6.32 30.33 5.34
C ASN A 803 -5.33 29.35 5.96
N PHE A 804 -4.39 29.89 6.73
CA PHE A 804 -3.29 29.14 7.32
C PHE A 804 -3.35 29.19 8.84
N VAL A 805 -2.99 28.06 9.44
CA VAL A 805 -2.58 27.97 10.84
C VAL A 805 -1.13 27.51 10.84
N ALA A 806 -0.25 28.24 11.52
CA ALA A 806 1.18 27.94 11.54
C ALA A 806 1.77 28.15 12.94
N ILE A 807 2.91 27.53 13.25
CA ILE A 807 3.64 27.73 14.50
C ILE A 807 5.00 28.40 14.26
N GLY A 808 5.35 29.37 15.11
CA GLY A 808 6.58 30.17 15.02
C GLY A 808 7.31 30.39 16.33
#